data_AF-A0A9X3PJ59-F1
#
_entry.id   AF-A0A9X3PJ59-F1
#
_cell.length_a   1.000
_cell.length_b   1.000
_cell.length_c   1.000
_cell.angle_alpha   90.00
_cell.angle_beta   90.00
_cell.angle_gamma   90.00
#
_symmetry.space_group_name_H-M   'P 1'
#
loop_
_entity.id
_entity.type
_entity.pdbx_description
1 polymer ?
#
loop_
_entity_poly.entity_id
_entity_poly.type
_entity_poly.pdbx_seq_one_letter_code
_entity_poly.pdbx_strand_id
1 'polypeptide(L)'
;MNTAADPDEAATDTFDPLVPRPIDRPTALPAGGRIDPAAGDVAKIFAAPDDPADWPAWREDLTAWRDEARRRLRYSGAAYEHPQTRWAASAYAVAQVWLWDERLFDHARQRFTVDAFLESIADQGGLDGLVLWHAYPIIGIDDRNQFDYYRDVPGLAKLVRDFHDRGLRVFVDYNPWDTGTRRTGRGDAEELAALVTEFGVDGVFLDTLKEGDANLTRALAEATPPQVLEGESRVPNQRVEDHLLSWAQWFADSEAPGVQRAHWYERRHMMHSIRRWNRDHSGELQSAWMNGTGILVWDAVFGVWVGWNRRDEATLRRMLRVQRAAHDLFTSAAWAPLDGAAAEAIEARVYVSRWNSGGTTLWTIVNRAEEEWTGDPLAAPLPEGGRRFDVTAGTVVASDGTVRVPGRGIAGVLELAPGAEEPVWLADLLKAAAADSGSDDAAFPAREAVRVVPAVSASRLAPGEAVRVAPGRRTVTVTFRRRETGFYQGAPYVEEWKPLPPRLHDDREETLPVDIRGPVAVAAREVTVNAYRIFLTATGYRPQTEHRFLCGTEEADDHAPVTGVSLADARAYASWVGARLPDEFEWQLASAQPGFERRTPAVWNWTESEHSDGVTRFAMLKGGSEHRSEGSDWYTDGGVRPPSFSLKYLLAGLGVERSAAIGFRIARDLDESDRDPLGDKA
;
A
#
# COMPACT_ATOMS: atom_id res chain seq x y z
N MET A 1 -20.30 -0.41 -21.60
CA MET A 1 -21.51 -0.01 -20.86
C MET A 1 -21.14 1.22 -20.07
N ASN A 2 -22.01 2.23 -20.04
CA ASN A 2 -21.78 3.49 -19.34
C ASN A 2 -21.79 3.20 -17.83
N THR A 3 -20.64 2.93 -17.23
CA THR A 3 -20.50 2.81 -15.78
C THR A 3 -20.78 4.19 -15.22
N ALA A 4 -21.89 4.33 -14.49
CA ALA A 4 -22.04 5.47 -13.59
C ALA A 4 -20.75 5.53 -12.77
N ALA A 5 -20.06 6.68 -12.78
CA ALA A 5 -18.81 6.85 -12.04
C ALA A 5 -19.03 6.39 -10.59
N ASP A 6 -18.12 5.56 -10.05
CA ASP A 6 -18.22 5.16 -8.65
C ASP A 6 -18.31 6.43 -7.79
N PRO A 7 -19.37 6.63 -7.01
CA PRO A 7 -19.49 7.80 -6.15
C PRO A 7 -18.32 7.93 -5.14
N ASP A 8 -17.61 6.84 -4.84
CA ASP A 8 -16.41 6.89 -4.02
C ASP A 8 -15.19 7.45 -4.79
N GLU A 9 -15.20 7.45 -6.13
CA GLU A 9 -14.14 8.00 -7.01
C GLU A 9 -14.54 9.29 -7.75
N ALA A 10 -15.79 9.75 -7.58
CA ALA A 10 -16.30 10.91 -8.28
C ALA A 10 -15.58 12.21 -7.84
N ALA A 11 -15.14 13.00 -8.82
CA ALA A 11 -14.60 14.33 -8.59
C ALA A 11 -15.71 15.27 -8.08
N THR A 12 -15.50 15.85 -6.89
CA THR A 12 -16.36 16.92 -6.38
C THR A 12 -15.50 18.16 -6.16
N ASP A 13 -15.63 19.17 -7.02
CA ASP A 13 -14.79 20.38 -7.09
C ASP A 13 -14.82 21.29 -5.83
N THR A 14 -15.46 20.86 -4.74
CA THR A 14 -15.79 21.71 -3.58
C THR A 14 -15.27 21.18 -2.24
N PHE A 15 -14.35 20.21 -2.24
CA PHE A 15 -14.02 19.48 -1.01
C PHE A 15 -12.64 19.82 -0.43
N ASP A 16 -12.58 20.09 0.88
CA ASP A 16 -11.33 20.22 1.65
C ASP A 16 -10.73 18.82 1.84
N PRO A 17 -9.55 18.52 1.24
CA PRO A 17 -9.00 17.17 1.25
C PRO A 17 -8.57 16.72 2.65
N LEU A 18 -8.56 17.59 3.67
CA LEU A 18 -8.15 17.25 5.04
C LEU A 18 -9.31 16.76 5.93
N VAL A 19 -10.56 16.83 5.47
CA VAL A 19 -11.74 16.43 6.26
C VAL A 19 -12.46 15.23 5.67
N PRO A 20 -13.23 14.45 6.45
CA PRO A 20 -13.99 13.33 5.90
C PRO A 20 -15.13 13.75 4.98
N ARG A 21 -15.24 13.11 3.81
CA ARG A 21 -16.35 13.28 2.87
C ARG A 21 -17.67 12.87 3.50
N PRO A 22 -18.82 13.41 3.04
CA PRO A 22 -20.13 12.99 3.55
C PRO A 22 -20.35 11.47 3.53
N ILE A 23 -19.82 10.78 2.51
CA ILE A 23 -19.91 9.33 2.35
C ILE A 23 -18.96 8.54 3.27
N ASP A 24 -17.95 9.22 3.82
CA ASP A 24 -16.97 8.64 4.74
C ASP A 24 -17.35 8.85 6.21
N ARG A 25 -18.31 9.75 6.47
CA ARG A 25 -18.81 10.07 7.81
C ARG A 25 -19.61 8.91 8.41
N PRO A 26 -19.60 8.77 9.75
CA PRO A 26 -20.42 7.78 10.41
C PRO A 26 -21.91 8.10 10.19
N THR A 27 -22.73 7.06 10.12
CA THR A 27 -24.17 7.12 9.86
C THR A 27 -24.93 7.06 11.18
N ALA A 28 -25.81 8.02 11.44
CA ALA A 28 -26.72 7.93 12.59
C ALA A 28 -27.75 6.82 12.35
N LEU A 29 -27.93 5.94 13.33
CA LEU A 29 -28.95 4.89 13.28
C LEU A 29 -30.23 5.39 13.98
N PRO A 30 -31.37 5.49 13.27
CA PRO A 30 -32.62 5.93 13.89
C PRO A 30 -33.19 4.91 14.86
N ALA A 31 -34.04 5.39 15.78
CA ALA A 31 -34.75 4.58 16.76
C ALA A 31 -35.49 3.38 16.14
N GLY A 32 -35.40 2.25 16.83
CA GLY A 32 -35.85 0.94 16.38
C GLY A 32 -34.97 0.31 15.30
N GLY A 33 -33.79 0.85 15.02
CA GLY A 33 -32.90 0.38 13.94
C GLY A 33 -33.46 0.62 12.53
N ARG A 34 -34.42 1.53 12.39
CA ARG A 34 -35.19 1.72 11.15
C ARG A 34 -34.54 2.74 10.23
N ILE A 35 -33.70 2.25 9.34
CA ILE A 35 -33.04 3.03 8.29
C ILE A 35 -33.38 2.46 6.91
N ASP A 36 -33.40 3.32 5.89
CA ASP A 36 -33.50 2.86 4.50
C ASP A 36 -32.37 1.87 4.19
N PRO A 37 -32.67 0.64 3.72
CA PRO A 37 -31.65 -0.34 3.33
C PRO A 37 -30.60 0.21 2.37
N ALA A 38 -30.95 1.13 1.47
CA ALA A 38 -30.01 1.74 0.54
C ALA A 38 -28.93 2.59 1.24
N ALA A 39 -29.18 3.05 2.48
CA ALA A 39 -28.21 3.74 3.32
C ALA A 39 -27.60 2.81 4.37
N GLY A 40 -28.43 1.99 5.03
CA GLY A 40 -27.99 1.12 6.14
C GLY A 40 -27.12 -0.04 5.70
N ASP A 41 -27.40 -0.67 4.56
CA ASP A 41 -26.64 -1.84 4.09
C ASP A 41 -25.24 -1.49 3.56
N VAL A 42 -25.00 -0.20 3.33
CA VAL A 42 -23.74 0.39 2.89
C VAL A 42 -23.22 1.44 3.88
N ALA A 43 -23.66 1.43 5.13
CA ALA A 43 -23.04 2.26 6.15
C ALA A 43 -21.61 1.75 6.41
N LYS A 44 -20.68 2.68 6.65
CA LYS A 44 -19.32 2.38 7.11
C LYS A 44 -19.33 2.06 8.60
N ILE A 45 -19.70 3.07 9.39
CA ILE A 45 -19.81 3.05 10.85
C ILE A 45 -21.20 3.55 11.22
N PHE A 46 -21.87 2.90 12.17
CA PHE A 46 -23.00 3.50 12.88
C PHE A 46 -22.46 4.36 14.02
N ALA A 47 -22.79 5.65 13.98
CA ALA A 47 -22.37 6.62 14.99
C ALA A 47 -22.95 6.27 16.36
N ALA A 48 -22.12 6.33 17.39
CA ALA A 48 -22.60 6.32 18.76
C ALA A 48 -23.31 7.66 19.07
N PRO A 49 -24.43 7.65 19.83
CA PRO A 49 -25.02 8.88 20.35
C PRO A 49 -24.04 9.63 21.25
N ASP A 50 -24.09 10.97 21.22
CA ASP A 50 -23.22 11.82 22.05
C ASP A 50 -23.54 11.71 23.54
N ASP A 51 -24.81 11.44 23.90
CA ASP A 51 -25.23 11.25 25.29
C ASP A 51 -25.10 9.77 25.70
N PRO A 52 -24.26 9.43 26.71
CA PRO A 52 -24.13 8.07 27.20
C PRO A 52 -25.43 7.43 27.71
N ALA A 53 -26.41 8.25 28.12
CA ALA A 53 -27.72 7.75 28.55
C ALA A 53 -28.50 7.08 27.40
N ASP A 54 -28.19 7.41 26.15
CA ASP A 54 -28.84 6.85 24.96
C ASP A 54 -28.18 5.54 24.48
N TRP A 55 -26.97 5.22 24.93
CA TRP A 55 -26.22 4.03 24.47
C TRP A 55 -26.97 2.70 24.68
N PRO A 56 -27.69 2.45 25.81
CA PRO A 56 -28.49 1.24 25.96
C PRO A 56 -29.56 1.08 24.87
N ALA A 57 -30.33 2.13 24.58
CA ALA A 57 -31.35 2.11 23.54
C ALA A 57 -30.73 1.96 22.14
N TRP A 58 -29.61 2.63 21.89
CA TRP A 58 -28.87 2.50 20.64
C TRP A 58 -28.35 1.08 20.38
N ARG A 59 -27.91 0.35 21.42
CA ARG A 59 -27.55 -1.08 21.29
C ARG A 59 -28.74 -1.96 20.89
N GLU A 60 -29.94 -1.65 21.40
CA GLU A 60 -31.17 -2.32 20.97
C GLU A 60 -31.47 -2.02 19.50
N ASP A 61 -31.27 -0.77 19.07
CA ASP A 61 -31.44 -0.35 17.68
C ASP A 61 -30.46 -1.04 16.72
N LEU A 62 -29.18 -1.14 17.11
CA LEU A 62 -28.16 -1.89 16.37
C LEU A 62 -28.58 -3.36 16.19
N THR A 63 -29.07 -3.98 17.26
CA THR A 63 -29.53 -5.38 17.24
C THR A 63 -30.76 -5.54 16.33
N ALA A 64 -31.73 -4.63 16.45
CA ALA A 64 -32.94 -4.63 15.63
C ALA A 64 -32.61 -4.47 14.13
N TRP A 65 -31.69 -3.57 13.79
CA TRP A 65 -31.21 -3.39 12.42
C TRP A 65 -30.56 -4.66 11.88
N ARG A 66 -29.63 -5.27 12.64
CA ARG A 66 -28.92 -6.48 12.21
C ARG A 66 -29.89 -7.63 11.96
N ASP A 67 -30.82 -7.86 12.89
CA ASP A 67 -31.76 -8.98 12.81
C ASP A 67 -32.81 -8.78 11.71
N GLU A 68 -33.18 -7.52 11.41
CA GLU A 68 -33.96 -7.17 10.22
C GLU A 68 -33.17 -7.49 8.94
N ALA A 69 -31.95 -6.96 8.82
CA ALA A 69 -31.16 -7.05 7.61
C ALA A 69 -30.80 -8.51 7.29
N ARG A 70 -30.44 -9.33 8.30
CA ARG A 70 -30.20 -10.77 8.14
C ARG A 70 -31.43 -11.51 7.64
N ARG A 71 -32.62 -11.20 8.17
CA ARG A 71 -33.88 -11.83 7.75
C ARG A 71 -34.27 -11.43 6.33
N ARG A 72 -34.17 -10.13 6.02
CA ARG A 72 -34.48 -9.57 4.69
C ARG A 72 -33.58 -10.16 3.61
N LEU A 73 -32.28 -10.31 3.91
CA LEU A 73 -31.27 -10.83 2.97
C LEU A 73 -31.12 -12.35 3.01
N ARG A 74 -31.84 -13.06 3.90
CA ARG A 74 -31.76 -14.52 4.08
C ARG A 74 -30.33 -14.98 4.39
N TYR A 75 -29.63 -14.23 5.23
CA TYR A 75 -28.25 -14.48 5.61
C TYR A 75 -28.08 -15.91 6.17
N SER A 76 -27.08 -16.63 5.66
CA SER A 76 -26.80 -18.01 6.08
C SER A 76 -25.55 -18.14 6.96
N GLY A 77 -24.53 -17.35 6.66
CA GLY A 77 -23.19 -17.44 7.24
C GLY A 77 -22.38 -18.65 6.82
N ALA A 78 -22.80 -19.40 5.81
CA ALA A 78 -22.17 -20.66 5.40
C ALA A 78 -20.75 -20.46 4.85
N ALA A 79 -20.50 -19.36 4.14
CA ALA A 79 -19.19 -19.07 3.55
C ALA A 79 -18.09 -18.84 4.60
N TYR A 80 -18.47 -18.35 5.79
CA TYR A 80 -17.57 -18.13 6.93
C TYR A 80 -17.24 -19.42 7.70
N GLU A 81 -18.06 -20.47 7.54
CA GLU A 81 -17.81 -21.79 8.15
C GLU A 81 -16.99 -22.72 7.24
N HIS A 82 -16.77 -22.31 5.98
CA HIS A 82 -16.12 -23.18 5.01
C HIS A 82 -14.65 -23.44 5.41
N PRO A 83 -14.21 -24.72 5.52
CA PRO A 83 -12.90 -25.06 6.11
C PRO A 83 -11.69 -24.43 5.42
N GLN A 84 -11.79 -24.14 4.11
CA GLN A 84 -10.69 -23.56 3.33
C GLN A 84 -10.62 -22.02 3.42
N THR A 85 -11.66 -21.35 3.89
CA THR A 85 -11.75 -19.87 3.91
C THR A 85 -11.98 -19.31 5.31
N ARG A 86 -12.38 -20.13 6.30
CA ARG A 86 -12.62 -19.70 7.69
C ARG A 86 -11.43 -19.02 8.37
N TRP A 87 -10.22 -19.20 7.86
CA TRP A 87 -9.02 -18.49 8.33
C TRP A 87 -9.13 -16.97 8.15
N ALA A 88 -9.97 -16.49 7.22
CA ALA A 88 -10.16 -15.07 6.95
C ALA A 88 -10.62 -14.31 8.20
N ALA A 89 -11.44 -14.94 9.05
CA ALA A 89 -11.93 -14.35 10.29
C ALA A 89 -10.82 -14.07 11.31
N SER A 90 -9.64 -14.71 11.19
CA SER A 90 -8.50 -14.54 12.09
C SER A 90 -7.35 -13.73 11.48
N ALA A 91 -7.52 -13.18 10.28
CA ALA A 91 -6.51 -12.33 9.64
C ALA A 91 -6.61 -10.90 10.20
N TYR A 92 -5.97 -10.60 11.33
CA TYR A 92 -6.10 -9.27 11.95
C TYR A 92 -5.15 -8.22 11.36
N ALA A 93 -4.02 -8.65 10.78
CA ALA A 93 -3.07 -7.77 10.12
C ALA A 93 -2.72 -8.29 8.73
N VAL A 94 -3.09 -7.52 7.71
CA VAL A 94 -2.65 -7.73 6.32
C VAL A 94 -1.80 -6.55 5.90
N ALA A 95 -0.65 -6.79 5.26
CA ALA A 95 0.17 -5.71 4.73
C ALA A 95 0.03 -5.57 3.21
N GLN A 96 0.07 -4.36 2.68
CA GLN A 96 0.26 -4.16 1.25
C GLN A 96 1.76 -4.00 0.95
N VAL A 97 2.32 -4.91 0.15
CA VAL A 97 3.77 -5.04 -0.04
C VAL A 97 4.11 -5.07 -1.53
N TRP A 98 5.01 -4.19 -1.96
CA TRP A 98 5.49 -4.17 -3.33
C TRP A 98 6.46 -5.32 -3.56
N LEU A 99 6.34 -5.98 -4.71
CA LEU A 99 7.30 -7.00 -5.14
C LEU A 99 8.74 -6.48 -5.22
N TRP A 100 8.93 -5.17 -5.29
CA TRP A 100 10.23 -4.50 -5.35
C TRP A 100 10.52 -3.59 -4.15
N ASP A 101 9.85 -3.84 -3.02
CA ASP A 101 10.24 -3.24 -1.75
C ASP A 101 11.66 -3.73 -1.38
N GLU A 102 12.60 -2.84 -1.10
CA GLU A 102 14.00 -3.20 -0.82
C GLU A 102 14.17 -4.00 0.49
N ARG A 103 13.14 -4.04 1.35
CA ARG A 103 13.10 -4.93 2.53
C ARG A 103 12.76 -6.36 2.12
N LEU A 104 11.98 -6.54 1.06
CA LEU A 104 11.58 -7.84 0.51
C LEU A 104 12.48 -8.32 -0.63
N PHE A 105 13.09 -7.41 -1.39
CA PHE A 105 13.84 -7.72 -2.60
C PHE A 105 15.26 -7.15 -2.57
N ASP A 106 16.25 -8.04 -2.71
CA ASP A 106 17.65 -7.68 -2.79
C ASP A 106 18.04 -7.36 -4.25
N HIS A 107 18.12 -6.08 -4.59
CA HIS A 107 18.50 -5.62 -5.93
C HIS A 107 19.92 -6.05 -6.34
N ALA A 108 20.86 -6.17 -5.42
CA ALA A 108 22.23 -6.56 -5.77
C ALA A 108 22.31 -8.06 -6.10
N ARG A 109 21.57 -8.89 -5.37
CA ARG A 109 21.55 -10.36 -5.58
C ARG A 109 20.45 -10.82 -6.52
N GLN A 110 19.51 -9.95 -6.87
CA GLN A 110 18.36 -10.22 -7.72
C GLN A 110 17.52 -11.39 -7.18
N ARG A 111 17.08 -11.29 -5.91
CA ARG A 111 16.28 -12.32 -5.24
C ARG A 111 15.42 -11.76 -4.10
N PHE A 112 14.32 -12.45 -3.81
CA PHE A 112 13.50 -12.16 -2.63
C PHE A 112 14.17 -12.64 -1.33
N THR A 113 13.92 -11.90 -0.25
CA THR A 113 14.46 -12.11 1.10
C THR A 113 13.35 -12.02 2.15
N VAL A 114 12.47 -13.02 2.18
CA VAL A 114 11.28 -13.04 3.06
C VAL A 114 11.64 -12.84 4.54
N ASP A 115 12.68 -13.50 5.04
CA ASP A 115 13.08 -13.35 6.46
C ASP A 115 13.51 -11.92 6.79
N ALA A 116 14.24 -11.27 5.89
CA ALA A 116 14.67 -9.89 6.08
C ALA A 116 13.47 -8.93 6.10
N PHE A 117 12.47 -9.17 5.24
CA PHE A 117 11.24 -8.41 5.25
C PHE A 117 10.50 -8.55 6.59
N LEU A 118 10.28 -9.77 7.07
CA LEU A 118 9.58 -10.00 8.33
C LEU A 118 10.34 -9.46 9.54
N GLU A 119 11.66 -9.55 9.53
CA GLU A 119 12.50 -8.92 10.56
C GLU A 119 12.35 -7.40 10.56
N SER A 120 12.28 -6.78 9.37
CA SER A 120 12.15 -5.32 9.24
C SER A 120 10.83 -4.74 9.78
N ILE A 121 9.78 -5.56 9.89
CA ILE A 121 8.46 -5.17 10.39
C ILE A 121 8.11 -5.84 11.73
N ALA A 122 9.06 -6.52 12.37
CA ALA A 122 8.80 -7.30 13.58
C ALA A 122 8.21 -6.46 14.72
N ASP A 123 8.57 -5.17 14.78
CA ASP A 123 8.06 -4.22 15.76
C ASP A 123 6.55 -3.97 15.65
N GLN A 124 5.90 -4.31 14.53
CA GLN A 124 4.45 -4.17 14.36
C GLN A 124 3.63 -5.33 14.93
N GLY A 125 4.29 -6.39 15.43
CA GLY A 125 3.63 -7.57 16.00
C GLY A 125 3.33 -8.69 15.01
N GLY A 126 3.89 -8.61 13.80
CA GLY A 126 3.76 -9.63 12.76
C GLY A 126 2.43 -9.59 12.01
N LEU A 127 2.40 -10.23 10.84
CA LEU A 127 1.26 -10.25 9.92
C LEU A 127 0.53 -11.59 9.98
N ASP A 128 -0.72 -11.60 9.52
CA ASP A 128 -1.48 -12.81 9.22
C ASP A 128 -1.56 -13.05 7.70
N GLY A 129 -1.40 -11.99 6.90
CA GLY A 129 -1.25 -12.09 5.45
C GLY A 129 -0.62 -10.85 4.81
N LEU A 130 -0.46 -10.90 3.49
CA LEU A 130 0.03 -9.77 2.71
C LEU A 130 -0.50 -9.80 1.28
N VAL A 131 -0.70 -8.61 0.72
CA VAL A 131 -1.00 -8.38 -0.69
C VAL A 131 0.32 -8.16 -1.41
N LEU A 132 0.65 -9.06 -2.34
CA LEU A 132 1.77 -8.86 -3.26
C LEU A 132 1.34 -7.92 -4.37
N TRP A 133 1.56 -6.62 -4.15
CA TRP A 133 1.20 -5.58 -5.10
C TRP A 133 2.15 -5.56 -6.29
N HIS A 134 1.60 -5.44 -7.50
CA HIS A 134 2.36 -5.41 -8.77
C HIS A 134 1.82 -4.33 -9.73
N ALA A 135 2.32 -4.33 -10.98
CA ALA A 135 1.83 -3.55 -12.12
C ALA A 135 1.79 -2.02 -11.90
N TYR A 136 0.83 -1.47 -11.17
CA TYR A 136 0.86 -0.05 -10.81
C TYR A 136 2.00 0.22 -9.82
N PRO A 137 2.86 1.23 -10.06
CA PRO A 137 2.67 2.34 -10.97
C PRO A 137 3.45 2.25 -12.29
N ILE A 138 3.94 1.09 -12.71
CA ILE A 138 4.74 0.90 -13.93
C ILE A 138 3.95 0.35 -15.13
N ILE A 139 2.75 -0.17 -14.92
CA ILE A 139 1.85 -0.66 -15.97
C ILE A 139 1.49 0.45 -16.94
N GLY A 140 1.41 0.13 -18.24
CA GLY A 140 1.25 1.09 -19.34
C GLY A 140 2.57 1.61 -19.92
N ILE A 141 3.73 1.26 -19.33
CA ILE A 141 5.05 1.53 -19.92
C ILE A 141 5.29 0.75 -21.22
N ASP A 142 4.66 -0.42 -21.35
CA ASP A 142 4.62 -1.27 -22.53
C ASP A 142 3.27 -2.01 -22.59
N ASP A 143 3.12 -2.95 -23.53
CA ASP A 143 1.85 -3.66 -23.79
C ASP A 143 1.43 -4.66 -22.70
N ARG A 144 2.26 -4.93 -21.69
CA ARG A 144 1.92 -5.88 -20.62
C ARG A 144 0.67 -5.44 -19.85
N ASN A 145 -0.24 -6.38 -19.65
CA ASN A 145 -1.40 -6.20 -18.78
C ASN A 145 -1.07 -6.61 -17.33
N GLN A 146 -2.02 -6.38 -16.42
CA GLN A 146 -1.88 -6.77 -15.01
C GLN A 146 -1.45 -8.24 -14.82
N PHE A 147 -2.06 -9.18 -15.54
CA PHE A 147 -1.74 -10.62 -15.38
C PHE A 147 -0.33 -10.97 -15.86
N ASP A 148 0.16 -10.30 -16.91
CA ASP A 148 1.53 -10.44 -17.39
C ASP A 148 2.52 -10.02 -16.31
N TYR A 149 2.25 -8.94 -15.57
CA TYR A 149 3.15 -8.46 -14.51
C TYR A 149 3.32 -9.45 -13.36
N TYR A 150 2.35 -10.32 -13.08
CA TYR A 150 2.56 -11.42 -12.15
C TYR A 150 3.35 -12.56 -12.77
N ARG A 151 2.97 -13.02 -13.96
CA ARG A 151 3.63 -14.16 -14.62
C ARG A 151 5.05 -13.88 -15.06
N ASP A 152 5.37 -12.62 -15.33
CA ASP A 152 6.72 -12.19 -15.69
C ASP A 152 7.65 -12.20 -14.48
N VAL A 153 7.17 -12.16 -13.23
CA VAL A 153 8.05 -12.10 -12.05
C VAL A 153 8.75 -13.44 -11.83
N PRO A 154 10.06 -13.56 -12.10
CA PRO A 154 10.77 -14.82 -11.93
C PRO A 154 10.77 -15.26 -10.47
N GLY A 155 10.32 -16.48 -10.20
CA GLY A 155 10.32 -17.04 -8.84
C GLY A 155 9.12 -16.64 -7.97
N LEU A 156 8.09 -15.97 -8.51
CA LEU A 156 6.89 -15.60 -7.74
C LEU A 156 6.24 -16.80 -7.02
N ALA A 157 6.09 -17.94 -7.70
CA ALA A 157 5.54 -19.15 -7.06
C ALA A 157 6.38 -19.64 -5.87
N LYS A 158 7.70 -19.42 -5.90
CA LYS A 158 8.57 -19.72 -4.75
C LYS A 158 8.36 -18.71 -3.63
N LEU A 159 8.24 -17.42 -3.96
CA LEU A 159 7.96 -16.37 -2.98
C LEU A 159 6.66 -16.66 -2.21
N VAL A 160 5.58 -17.03 -2.92
CA VAL A 160 4.30 -17.41 -2.30
C VAL A 160 4.50 -18.56 -1.30
N ARG A 161 5.20 -19.64 -1.71
CA ARG A 161 5.51 -20.76 -0.81
C ARG A 161 6.36 -20.37 0.37
N ASP A 162 7.37 -19.51 0.19
CA ASP A 162 8.23 -19.05 1.28
C ASP A 162 7.41 -18.29 2.34
N PHE A 163 6.38 -17.53 1.95
CA PHE A 163 5.44 -16.91 2.89
C PHE A 163 4.52 -17.94 3.56
N HIS A 164 3.99 -18.91 2.82
CA HIS A 164 3.18 -20.00 3.39
C HIS A 164 3.96 -20.82 4.42
N ASP A 165 5.24 -21.10 4.18
CA ASP A 165 6.14 -21.81 5.10
C ASP A 165 6.32 -21.05 6.43
N ARG A 166 6.03 -19.74 6.44
CA ARG A 166 6.04 -18.86 7.63
C ARG A 166 4.65 -18.61 8.20
N GLY A 167 3.63 -19.31 7.69
CA GLY A 167 2.26 -19.24 8.18
C GLY A 167 1.45 -18.04 7.68
N LEU A 168 1.96 -17.31 6.68
CA LEU A 168 1.31 -16.11 6.15
C LEU A 168 0.42 -16.44 4.97
N ARG A 169 -0.73 -15.76 4.89
CA ARG A 169 -1.61 -15.79 3.72
C ARG A 169 -1.13 -14.81 2.66
N VAL A 170 -1.28 -15.18 1.40
CA VAL A 170 -0.84 -14.37 0.27
C VAL A 170 -2.04 -13.98 -0.58
N PHE A 171 -2.13 -12.68 -0.88
CA PHE A 171 -3.13 -12.11 -1.75
C PHE A 171 -2.45 -11.54 -3.00
N VAL A 172 -3.21 -11.52 -4.10
CA VAL A 172 -2.88 -10.75 -5.32
C VAL A 172 -3.90 -9.64 -5.49
N ASP A 173 -3.51 -8.51 -6.10
CA ASP A 173 -4.46 -7.47 -6.47
C ASP A 173 -5.10 -7.72 -7.84
N TYR A 174 -6.28 -7.13 -8.03
CA TYR A 174 -6.98 -7.08 -9.31
C TYR A 174 -7.33 -5.62 -9.62
N ASN A 175 -6.81 -5.11 -10.74
CA ASN A 175 -7.01 -3.72 -11.19
C ASN A 175 -8.06 -3.70 -12.32
N PRO A 176 -9.35 -3.42 -12.02
CA PRO A 176 -10.43 -3.45 -13.01
C PRO A 176 -10.34 -2.30 -14.02
N TRP A 177 -9.59 -1.25 -13.70
CA TRP A 177 -9.34 -0.12 -14.58
C TRP A 177 -8.32 -0.44 -15.68
N ASP A 178 -7.58 -1.56 -15.57
CA ASP A 178 -6.67 -1.99 -16.62
C ASP A 178 -7.45 -2.58 -17.81
N THR A 179 -7.86 -1.70 -18.73
CA THR A 179 -8.69 -2.02 -19.90
C THR A 179 -8.02 -1.69 -21.24
N GLY A 180 -6.99 -0.85 -21.24
CA GLY A 180 -6.26 -0.35 -22.40
C GLY A 180 -4.89 -0.98 -22.66
N THR A 181 -4.43 -1.90 -21.80
CA THR A 181 -3.29 -2.77 -22.12
C THR A 181 -3.76 -3.97 -22.96
N ARG A 182 -2.81 -4.81 -23.40
CA ARG A 182 -3.11 -5.99 -24.21
C ARG A 182 -4.12 -6.90 -23.49
N ARG A 183 -5.30 -7.09 -24.09
CA ARG A 183 -6.30 -8.03 -23.55
C ARG A 183 -5.83 -9.47 -23.67
N THR A 184 -6.21 -10.28 -22.68
CA THR A 184 -6.00 -11.73 -22.75
C THR A 184 -7.03 -12.34 -23.70
N GLY A 185 -6.79 -13.57 -24.15
CA GLY A 185 -7.78 -14.32 -24.96
C GLY A 185 -8.98 -14.82 -24.15
N ARG A 186 -9.03 -14.52 -22.85
CA ARG A 186 -10.08 -14.93 -21.88
C ARG A 186 -10.70 -13.69 -21.25
N GLY A 187 -11.82 -13.85 -20.54
CA GLY A 187 -12.34 -12.79 -19.68
C GLY A 187 -11.49 -12.64 -18.41
N ASP A 188 -11.47 -11.45 -17.81
CA ASP A 188 -10.63 -11.17 -16.63
C ASP A 188 -10.94 -12.07 -15.44
N ALA A 189 -12.21 -12.42 -15.23
CA ALA A 189 -12.61 -13.36 -14.19
C ALA A 189 -11.98 -14.75 -14.37
N GLU A 190 -11.97 -15.26 -15.61
CA GLU A 190 -11.36 -16.57 -15.93
C GLU A 190 -9.83 -16.50 -15.86
N GLU A 191 -9.25 -15.38 -16.28
CA GLU A 191 -7.82 -15.16 -16.26
C GLU A 191 -7.29 -15.06 -14.82
N LEU A 192 -7.98 -14.30 -13.97
CA LEU A 192 -7.66 -14.18 -12.55
C LEU A 192 -7.83 -15.51 -11.82
N ALA A 193 -8.91 -16.25 -12.06
CA ALA A 193 -9.11 -17.57 -11.48
C ALA A 193 -8.01 -18.58 -11.89
N ALA A 194 -7.50 -18.47 -13.12
CA ALA A 194 -6.35 -19.26 -13.56
C ALA A 194 -5.06 -18.82 -12.84
N LEU A 195 -4.83 -17.52 -12.69
CA LEU A 195 -3.65 -16.97 -12.03
C LEU A 195 -3.57 -17.36 -10.55
N VAL A 196 -4.67 -17.21 -9.80
CA VAL A 196 -4.69 -17.55 -8.37
C VAL A 196 -4.46 -19.04 -8.14
N THR A 197 -4.99 -19.89 -9.03
CA THR A 197 -4.76 -21.34 -9.01
C THR A 197 -3.30 -21.67 -9.36
N GLU A 198 -2.73 -20.98 -10.35
CA GLU A 198 -1.35 -21.18 -10.81
C GLU A 198 -0.32 -20.89 -9.71
N PHE A 199 -0.50 -19.78 -8.98
CA PHE A 199 0.41 -19.40 -7.91
C PHE A 199 0.04 -19.97 -6.54
N GLY A 200 -1.17 -20.51 -6.39
CA GLY A 200 -1.67 -21.08 -5.14
C GLY A 200 -1.89 -20.05 -4.05
N VAL A 201 -2.28 -18.82 -4.40
CA VAL A 201 -2.55 -17.74 -3.43
C VAL A 201 -3.87 -17.99 -2.69
N ASP A 202 -4.05 -17.31 -1.56
CA ASP A 202 -5.18 -17.54 -0.64
C ASP A 202 -6.36 -16.58 -0.88
N GLY A 203 -6.09 -15.41 -1.48
CA GLY A 203 -7.14 -14.44 -1.76
C GLY A 203 -6.80 -13.40 -2.83
N VAL A 204 -7.80 -12.58 -3.12
CA VAL A 204 -7.75 -11.50 -4.10
C VAL A 204 -8.15 -10.20 -3.41
N PHE A 205 -7.28 -9.21 -3.52
CA PHE A 205 -7.50 -7.83 -3.09
C PHE A 205 -8.08 -7.04 -4.26
N LEU A 206 -9.27 -6.44 -4.07
CA LEU A 206 -9.94 -5.69 -5.12
C LEU A 206 -9.56 -4.20 -5.03
N ASP A 207 -8.93 -3.69 -6.08
CA ASP A 207 -8.59 -2.28 -6.24
C ASP A 207 -9.76 -1.54 -6.92
N THR A 208 -10.18 -0.40 -6.38
CA THR A 208 -11.30 0.43 -6.90
C THR A 208 -12.67 -0.26 -6.96
N LEU A 209 -12.81 -1.43 -6.32
CA LEU A 209 -14.03 -2.22 -6.32
C LEU A 209 -14.44 -2.63 -4.90
N LYS A 210 -15.60 -2.15 -4.48
CA LYS A 210 -16.27 -2.59 -3.24
C LYS A 210 -16.70 -4.05 -3.30
N GLU A 211 -17.05 -4.51 -4.49
CA GLU A 211 -17.55 -5.85 -4.77
C GLU A 211 -17.19 -6.27 -6.19
N GLY A 212 -16.87 -7.55 -6.36
CA GLY A 212 -16.80 -8.22 -7.64
C GLY A 212 -18.19 -8.50 -8.20
N ASP A 213 -18.32 -8.55 -9.52
CA ASP A 213 -19.55 -8.97 -10.17
C ASP A 213 -19.82 -10.47 -10.02
N ALA A 214 -20.97 -10.94 -10.52
CA ALA A 214 -21.36 -12.34 -10.44
C ALA A 214 -20.43 -13.30 -11.21
N ASN A 215 -19.76 -12.82 -12.27
CA ASN A 215 -18.83 -13.65 -13.03
C ASN A 215 -17.53 -13.83 -12.27
N LEU A 216 -16.97 -12.74 -11.73
CA LEU A 216 -15.75 -12.72 -10.94
C LEU A 216 -15.89 -13.56 -9.67
N THR A 217 -16.94 -13.29 -8.88
CA THR A 217 -17.19 -14.01 -7.62
C THR A 217 -17.37 -15.51 -7.84
N ARG A 218 -18.11 -15.93 -8.87
CA ARG A 218 -18.25 -17.34 -9.22
C ARG A 218 -16.93 -17.98 -9.63
N ALA A 219 -16.18 -17.35 -10.53
CA ALA A 219 -14.91 -17.89 -11.03
C ALA A 219 -13.90 -18.11 -9.88
N LEU A 220 -13.86 -17.20 -8.92
CA LEU A 220 -12.96 -17.27 -7.77
C LEU A 220 -13.44 -18.24 -6.67
N ALA A 221 -14.75 -18.38 -6.48
CA ALA A 221 -15.32 -19.38 -5.57
C ALA A 221 -15.14 -20.81 -6.10
N GLU A 222 -15.13 -20.99 -7.42
CA GLU A 222 -14.93 -22.28 -8.09
C GLU A 222 -13.44 -22.61 -8.32
N ALA A 223 -12.52 -21.67 -8.07
CA ALA A 223 -11.09 -21.89 -8.13
C ALA A 223 -10.62 -22.92 -7.08
N THR A 224 -9.40 -23.45 -7.24
CA THR A 224 -8.86 -24.46 -6.32
C THR A 224 -7.54 -23.98 -5.69
N PRO A 225 -7.51 -23.63 -4.39
CA PRO A 225 -8.67 -23.55 -3.47
C PRO A 225 -9.59 -22.36 -3.78
N PRO A 226 -10.84 -22.36 -3.26
CA PRO A 226 -11.74 -21.20 -3.33
C PRO A 226 -11.06 -19.98 -2.73
N GLN A 227 -11.16 -18.84 -3.41
CA GLN A 227 -10.44 -17.63 -3.02
C GLN A 227 -11.26 -16.77 -2.08
N VAL A 228 -10.57 -16.14 -1.13
CA VAL A 228 -11.14 -15.09 -0.29
C VAL A 228 -11.06 -13.76 -1.03
N LEU A 229 -12.17 -13.02 -1.08
CA LEU A 229 -12.23 -11.69 -1.67
C LEU A 229 -12.18 -10.61 -0.59
N GLU A 230 -11.32 -9.62 -0.83
CA GLU A 230 -11.19 -8.42 -0.01
C GLU A 230 -11.58 -7.18 -0.82
N GLY A 231 -12.83 -6.72 -0.62
CA GLY A 231 -13.39 -5.56 -1.32
C GLY A 231 -12.98 -4.22 -0.72
N GLU A 232 -12.94 -3.18 -1.55
CA GLU A 232 -12.60 -1.81 -1.13
C GLU A 232 -13.67 -1.13 -0.29
N SER A 233 -13.22 -0.41 0.74
CA SER A 233 -14.01 0.50 1.56
C SER A 233 -15.10 -0.25 2.32
N ARG A 234 -16.26 -0.47 1.72
CA ARG A 234 -17.44 -1.05 2.38
C ARG A 234 -18.13 -2.08 1.49
N VAL A 235 -18.03 -3.35 1.89
CA VAL A 235 -18.84 -4.41 1.27
C VAL A 235 -20.32 -4.20 1.59
N PRO A 236 -21.23 -4.17 0.60
CA PRO A 236 -22.67 -4.15 0.87
C PRO A 236 -23.14 -5.43 1.55
N ASN A 237 -24.14 -5.36 2.43
CA ASN A 237 -24.67 -6.55 3.13
C ASN A 237 -25.05 -7.69 2.18
N GLN A 238 -25.50 -7.38 0.96
CA GLN A 238 -25.87 -8.32 -0.09
C GLN A 238 -24.71 -9.20 -0.57
N ARG A 239 -23.47 -8.73 -0.40
CA ARG A 239 -22.23 -9.36 -0.87
C ARG A 239 -21.32 -9.85 0.26
N VAL A 240 -21.78 -9.75 1.50
CA VAL A 240 -20.93 -10.12 2.65
C VAL A 240 -20.60 -11.62 2.70
N GLU A 241 -21.38 -12.49 2.04
CA GLU A 241 -21.11 -13.93 1.98
C GLU A 241 -20.23 -14.34 0.79
N ASP A 242 -19.99 -13.47 -0.20
CA ASP A 242 -19.02 -13.71 -1.28
C ASP A 242 -17.77 -12.82 -1.20
N HIS A 243 -17.74 -11.86 -0.28
CA HIS A 243 -16.56 -11.08 0.11
C HIS A 243 -16.35 -11.21 1.61
N LEU A 244 -15.51 -12.17 2.01
CA LEU A 244 -15.32 -12.50 3.43
C LEU A 244 -14.43 -11.48 4.16
N LEU A 245 -13.75 -10.63 3.41
CA LEU A 245 -12.90 -9.54 3.89
C LEU A 245 -13.32 -8.21 3.24
N SER A 246 -12.97 -7.11 3.89
CA SER A 246 -12.95 -5.80 3.25
C SER A 246 -11.86 -4.91 3.82
N TRP A 247 -11.26 -4.06 2.99
CA TRP A 247 -10.27 -3.10 3.44
C TRP A 247 -10.95 -1.75 3.66
N ALA A 248 -11.15 -1.41 4.93
CA ALA A 248 -11.98 -0.31 5.41
C ALA A 248 -11.27 1.04 5.30
N GLN A 249 -11.03 1.45 4.05
CA GLN A 249 -10.28 2.65 3.75
C GLN A 249 -11.09 3.92 4.04
N TRP A 250 -10.48 4.85 4.78
CA TRP A 250 -11.01 6.18 5.08
C TRP A 250 -12.36 6.15 5.80
N PHE A 251 -12.42 5.48 6.95
CA PHE A 251 -13.60 5.47 7.81
C PHE A 251 -13.44 6.59 8.85
N ALA A 252 -14.36 7.57 8.83
CA ALA A 252 -14.49 8.51 9.92
C ALA A 252 -15.37 7.90 11.00
N ASP A 253 -14.90 8.04 12.23
CA ASP A 253 -15.56 7.53 13.41
C ASP A 253 -16.36 8.65 14.11
N SER A 254 -17.24 8.27 15.04
CA SER A 254 -17.87 9.21 15.98
C SER A 254 -16.94 9.52 17.15
N GLU A 255 -17.36 10.47 18.00
CA GLU A 255 -16.61 10.93 19.18
C GLU A 255 -16.33 9.76 20.15
N ALA A 256 -17.40 9.19 20.71
CA ALA A 256 -17.37 7.83 21.22
C ALA A 256 -17.24 6.84 20.04
N PRO A 257 -16.38 5.80 20.14
CA PRO A 257 -16.19 4.81 19.07
C PRO A 257 -17.52 4.20 18.60
N GLY A 258 -17.82 4.38 17.30
CA GLY A 258 -18.98 3.80 16.67
C GLY A 258 -18.79 2.34 16.31
N VAL A 259 -19.83 1.75 15.72
CA VAL A 259 -19.86 0.34 15.34
C VAL A 259 -19.65 0.16 13.84
N GLN A 260 -18.60 -0.54 13.44
CA GLN A 260 -18.33 -0.92 12.06
C GLN A 260 -19.43 -1.88 11.56
N ARG A 261 -20.19 -1.40 10.57
CA ARG A 261 -21.46 -2.02 10.19
C ARG A 261 -21.31 -3.45 9.66
N ALA A 262 -20.27 -3.72 8.87
CA ALA A 262 -20.05 -5.06 8.31
C ALA A 262 -19.79 -6.09 9.40
N HIS A 263 -18.97 -5.70 10.37
CA HIS A 263 -18.55 -6.56 11.44
C HIS A 263 -19.61 -6.73 12.54
N TRP A 264 -20.53 -5.77 12.70
CA TRP A 264 -21.76 -5.97 13.49
C TRP A 264 -22.77 -6.85 12.76
N TYR A 265 -22.88 -6.71 11.44
CA TYR A 265 -23.72 -7.57 10.61
C TYR A 265 -23.26 -9.02 10.64
N GLU A 266 -21.95 -9.27 10.56
CA GLU A 266 -21.33 -10.58 10.67
C GLU A 266 -19.98 -10.50 11.41
N ARG A 267 -19.93 -11.09 12.61
CA ARG A 267 -18.77 -11.04 13.52
C ARG A 267 -17.52 -11.72 12.96
N ARG A 268 -17.65 -12.63 12.00
CA ARG A 268 -16.52 -13.29 11.32
C ARG A 268 -16.02 -12.53 10.09
N HIS A 269 -16.73 -11.48 9.65
CA HIS A 269 -16.26 -10.63 8.56
C HIS A 269 -15.15 -9.72 9.06
N MET A 270 -13.92 -9.99 8.63
CA MET A 270 -12.76 -9.24 9.08
C MET A 270 -12.54 -8.02 8.18
N MET A 271 -12.48 -6.85 8.81
CA MET A 271 -12.23 -5.58 8.13
C MET A 271 -10.82 -5.12 8.45
N HIS A 272 -10.08 -4.65 7.44
CA HIS A 272 -8.75 -4.09 7.62
C HIS A 272 -8.80 -2.57 7.48
N SER A 273 -8.83 -1.85 8.60
CA SER A 273 -8.94 -0.38 8.60
C SER A 273 -7.62 0.28 8.23
N ILE A 274 -7.68 1.39 7.47
CA ILE A 274 -6.48 2.13 7.05
C ILE A 274 -6.79 3.58 6.64
N ARG A 275 -5.87 4.47 6.99
CA ARG A 275 -5.73 5.83 6.46
C ARG A 275 -4.33 6.03 5.87
N ARG A 276 -4.14 5.57 4.64
CA ARG A 276 -2.80 5.37 4.04
C ARG A 276 -1.92 6.62 3.87
N TRP A 277 -2.48 7.83 3.98
CA TRP A 277 -1.73 9.09 3.83
C TRP A 277 -1.50 9.85 5.14
N ASN A 278 -2.06 9.36 6.24
CA ASN A 278 -1.89 9.96 7.57
C ASN A 278 -0.64 9.41 8.23
N ARG A 279 0.04 10.23 9.04
CA ARG A 279 1.21 9.82 9.84
C ARG A 279 0.84 9.34 11.24
N ASP A 280 -0.40 9.59 11.64
CA ASP A 280 -1.00 9.14 12.88
C ASP A 280 -2.14 8.17 12.56
N HIS A 281 -1.96 6.92 13.00
CA HIS A 281 -2.88 5.81 12.78
C HIS A 281 -3.71 5.46 14.03
N SER A 282 -3.59 6.25 15.10
CA SER A 282 -4.29 5.96 16.37
C SER A 282 -5.81 5.91 16.19
N GLY A 283 -6.37 6.71 15.29
CA GLY A 283 -7.81 6.76 15.02
C GLY A 283 -8.37 5.42 14.53
N GLU A 284 -7.78 4.85 13.47
CA GLU A 284 -8.19 3.55 12.94
C GLU A 284 -7.79 2.38 13.85
N LEU A 285 -6.65 2.46 14.56
CA LEU A 285 -6.24 1.45 15.55
C LEU A 285 -7.26 1.36 16.69
N GLN A 286 -7.69 2.50 17.23
CA GLN A 286 -8.71 2.56 18.28
C GLN A 286 -10.07 2.06 17.77
N SER A 287 -10.47 2.46 16.56
CA SER A 287 -11.73 2.01 15.97
C SER A 287 -11.73 0.49 15.77
N ALA A 288 -10.64 -0.06 15.24
CA ALA A 288 -10.47 -1.51 15.05
C ALA A 288 -10.49 -2.27 16.38
N TRP A 289 -9.78 -1.77 17.40
CA TRP A 289 -9.75 -2.36 18.73
C TRP A 289 -11.14 -2.44 19.38
N MET A 290 -11.92 -1.36 19.32
CA MET A 290 -13.26 -1.30 19.91
C MET A 290 -14.29 -2.15 19.18
N ASN A 291 -14.03 -2.48 17.91
CA ASN A 291 -14.90 -3.30 17.08
C ASN A 291 -14.46 -4.77 17.00
N GLY A 292 -13.20 -5.08 17.34
CA GLY A 292 -12.63 -6.41 17.17
C GLY A 292 -12.18 -6.73 15.74
N THR A 293 -11.89 -5.70 14.93
CA THR A 293 -11.43 -5.82 13.54
C THR A 293 -9.93 -5.63 13.40
N GLY A 294 -9.42 -5.79 12.19
CA GLY A 294 -8.01 -5.73 11.84
C GLY A 294 -7.58 -4.42 11.19
N ILE A 295 -6.32 -4.42 10.75
CA ILE A 295 -5.62 -3.27 10.17
C ILE A 295 -4.95 -3.68 8.87
N LEU A 296 -5.05 -2.82 7.85
CA LEU A 296 -4.23 -2.94 6.65
C LEU A 296 -2.95 -2.14 6.90
N VAL A 297 -1.82 -2.81 7.05
CA VAL A 297 -0.52 -2.16 7.24
C VAL A 297 -0.02 -1.67 5.89
N TRP A 298 0.17 -0.37 5.77
CA TRP A 298 0.61 0.24 4.52
C TRP A 298 1.52 1.44 4.79
N ASP A 299 2.82 1.20 4.79
CA ASP A 299 3.85 2.19 5.14
C ASP A 299 4.65 2.70 3.92
N ALA A 300 4.63 1.97 2.81
CA ALA A 300 5.16 2.37 1.52
C ALA A 300 4.03 2.47 0.49
N VAL A 301 3.46 3.66 0.28
CA VAL A 301 2.31 3.88 -0.61
C VAL A 301 2.76 4.09 -2.04
N PHE A 302 2.57 3.09 -2.91
CA PHE A 302 2.91 3.17 -4.34
C PHE A 302 4.36 3.60 -4.62
N GLY A 303 5.31 3.14 -3.79
CA GLY A 303 6.72 3.52 -3.90
C GLY A 303 7.07 4.87 -3.26
N VAL A 304 6.32 5.26 -2.24
CA VAL A 304 6.53 6.46 -1.43
C VAL A 304 6.48 6.10 0.04
N TRP A 305 7.49 6.52 0.78
CA TRP A 305 7.50 6.35 2.23
C TRP A 305 6.46 7.25 2.93
N VAL A 306 5.50 6.61 3.61
CA VAL A 306 4.59 7.22 4.58
C VAL A 306 4.99 6.83 5.99
N GLY A 307 5.38 5.58 6.24
CA GLY A 307 5.94 5.15 7.52
C GLY A 307 4.96 5.19 8.70
N TRP A 308 5.21 4.34 9.70
CA TRP A 308 4.45 4.33 10.94
C TRP A 308 5.35 4.79 12.08
N ASN A 309 4.84 5.68 12.95
CA ASN A 309 5.59 6.10 14.13
C ASN A 309 5.64 4.95 15.17
N ARG A 310 6.58 5.03 16.12
CA ARG A 310 6.86 3.95 17.08
C ARG A 310 5.70 3.69 18.03
N ARG A 311 4.92 4.72 18.39
CA ARG A 311 3.70 4.58 19.20
C ARG A 311 2.65 3.74 18.49
N ASP A 312 2.42 3.99 17.20
CA ASP A 312 1.41 3.28 16.42
C ASP A 312 1.84 1.83 16.13
N GLU A 313 3.12 1.58 15.83
CA GLU A 313 3.68 0.21 15.74
C GLU A 313 3.50 -0.56 17.06
N ALA A 314 3.83 0.05 18.20
CA ALA A 314 3.66 -0.54 19.52
C ALA A 314 2.19 -0.77 19.90
N THR A 315 1.29 0.09 19.41
CA THR A 315 -0.16 -0.04 19.60
C THR A 315 -0.73 -1.18 18.77
N LEU A 316 -0.30 -1.33 17.52
CA LEU A 316 -0.69 -2.47 16.69
C LEU A 316 -0.18 -3.79 17.30
N ARG A 317 1.10 -3.84 17.71
CA ARG A 317 1.70 -5.04 18.33
C ARG A 317 0.95 -5.54 19.56
N ARG A 318 0.57 -4.64 20.48
CA ARG A 318 -0.24 -5.01 21.66
C ARG A 318 -1.65 -5.45 21.28
N MET A 319 -2.26 -4.77 20.30
CA MET A 319 -3.61 -5.05 19.82
C MET A 319 -3.68 -6.48 19.27
N LEU A 320 -2.79 -6.80 18.33
CA LEU A 320 -2.72 -8.11 17.68
C LEU A 320 -2.45 -9.24 18.66
N ARG A 321 -1.60 -9.01 19.67
CA ARG A 321 -1.31 -10.00 20.71
C ARG A 321 -2.58 -10.44 21.43
N VAL A 322 -3.43 -9.49 21.83
CA VAL A 322 -4.70 -9.78 22.51
C VAL A 322 -5.72 -10.35 21.53
N GLN A 323 -5.88 -9.76 20.34
CA GLN A 323 -6.83 -10.22 19.33
C GLN A 323 -6.60 -11.67 18.91
N ARG A 324 -5.34 -12.08 18.71
CA ARG A 324 -5.00 -13.47 18.35
C ARG A 324 -5.23 -14.43 19.51
N ALA A 325 -4.87 -14.06 20.74
CA ALA A 325 -5.07 -14.92 21.91
C ALA A 325 -6.56 -15.08 22.25
N ALA A 326 -7.34 -14.00 22.15
CA ALA A 326 -8.75 -13.93 22.52
C ALA A 326 -9.70 -13.96 21.31
N HIS A 327 -9.28 -14.57 20.19
CA HIS A 327 -10.03 -14.59 18.93
C HIS A 327 -11.51 -14.96 19.09
N ASP A 328 -11.79 -16.02 19.84
CA ASP A 328 -13.15 -16.51 20.08
C ASP A 328 -14.04 -15.48 20.80
N LEU A 329 -13.45 -14.62 21.64
CA LEU A 329 -14.19 -13.54 22.29
C LEU A 329 -14.60 -12.47 21.28
N PHE A 330 -13.77 -12.17 20.28
CA PHE A 330 -14.12 -11.19 19.26
C PHE A 330 -15.13 -11.73 18.24
N THR A 331 -15.10 -13.02 17.91
CA THR A 331 -15.95 -13.57 16.84
C THR A 331 -17.24 -14.23 17.34
N SER A 332 -17.28 -14.73 18.58
CA SER A 332 -18.40 -15.55 19.07
C SER A 332 -19.02 -15.11 20.41
N ALA A 333 -18.36 -14.26 21.19
CA ALA A 333 -18.93 -13.78 22.45
C ALA A 333 -20.07 -12.77 22.24
N ALA A 334 -20.85 -12.55 23.30
CA ALA A 334 -21.80 -11.45 23.32
C ALA A 334 -21.04 -10.11 23.38
N TRP A 335 -21.20 -9.28 22.35
CA TRP A 335 -20.61 -7.96 22.26
C TRP A 335 -21.64 -6.87 22.62
N ALA A 336 -21.30 -6.04 23.60
CA ALA A 336 -22.03 -4.83 23.95
C ALA A 336 -21.09 -3.61 23.76
N PRO A 337 -21.23 -2.84 22.67
CA PRO A 337 -20.42 -1.65 22.43
C PRO A 337 -20.78 -0.54 23.42
N LEU A 338 -19.76 0.18 23.90
CA LEU A 338 -19.94 1.31 24.83
C LEU A 338 -20.73 0.91 26.10
N ASP A 339 -20.39 -0.24 26.68
CA ASP A 339 -21.05 -0.80 27.86
C ASP A 339 -20.03 -0.97 28.99
N GLY A 340 -20.41 -0.55 30.20
CA GLY A 340 -19.65 -0.78 31.44
C GLY A 340 -18.60 0.26 31.83
N ALA A 341 -18.42 1.34 31.06
CA ALA A 341 -17.48 2.41 31.41
C ALA A 341 -17.94 3.20 32.67
N ALA A 342 -16.99 3.56 33.55
CA ALA A 342 -17.22 4.48 34.66
C ALA A 342 -17.49 5.92 34.18
N ALA A 343 -18.23 6.71 34.97
CA ALA A 343 -18.55 8.09 34.59
C ALA A 343 -17.28 8.96 34.46
N GLU A 344 -16.33 8.81 35.39
CA GLU A 344 -15.05 9.53 35.33
C GLU A 344 -14.23 9.15 34.08
N ALA A 345 -14.34 7.90 33.63
CA ALA A 345 -13.67 7.44 32.41
C ALA A 345 -14.29 8.10 31.17
N ILE A 346 -15.62 8.13 31.06
CA ILE A 346 -16.32 8.78 29.94
C ILE A 346 -16.02 10.28 29.89
N GLU A 347 -16.05 10.97 31.03
CA GLU A 347 -15.69 12.39 31.13
C GLU A 347 -14.24 12.67 30.66
N ALA A 348 -13.34 11.72 30.91
CA ALA A 348 -11.95 11.75 30.42
C ALA A 348 -11.78 11.25 28.97
N ARG A 349 -12.89 10.93 28.27
CA ARG A 349 -12.90 10.38 26.90
C ARG A 349 -12.23 9.01 26.80
N VAL A 350 -12.36 8.22 27.86
CA VAL A 350 -12.01 6.81 27.93
C VAL A 350 -13.28 5.98 27.77
N TYR A 351 -13.33 5.19 26.70
CA TYR A 351 -14.51 4.40 26.33
C TYR A 351 -14.22 2.91 26.44
N VAL A 352 -15.25 2.13 26.77
CA VAL A 352 -15.15 0.68 27.01
C VAL A 352 -16.20 -0.08 26.21
N SER A 353 -15.81 -1.18 25.58
CA SER A 353 -16.73 -2.17 25.01
C SER A 353 -16.56 -3.52 25.70
N ARG A 354 -17.67 -4.24 25.87
CA ARG A 354 -17.71 -5.52 26.60
C ARG A 354 -17.87 -6.70 25.67
N TRP A 355 -17.05 -7.72 25.87
CA TRP A 355 -17.07 -9.00 25.17
C TRP A 355 -17.21 -10.13 26.19
N ASN A 356 -18.39 -10.74 26.31
CA ASN A 356 -18.67 -11.72 27.37
C ASN A 356 -19.02 -13.10 26.81
N SER A 357 -18.30 -14.11 27.30
CA SER A 357 -18.58 -15.53 27.08
C SER A 357 -18.59 -16.25 28.42
N GLY A 358 -19.80 -16.40 28.99
CA GLY A 358 -19.99 -17.04 30.30
C GLY A 358 -19.24 -16.30 31.41
N GLY A 359 -18.33 -17.02 32.09
CA GLY A 359 -17.53 -16.48 33.20
C GLY A 359 -16.31 -15.65 32.78
N THR A 360 -16.09 -15.44 31.48
CA THR A 360 -14.95 -14.67 30.94
C THR A 360 -15.46 -13.42 30.23
N THR A 361 -14.95 -12.26 30.61
CA THR A 361 -15.26 -10.97 29.99
C THR A 361 -13.98 -10.26 29.58
N LEU A 362 -13.85 -9.93 28.29
CA LEU A 362 -12.83 -9.00 27.82
C LEU A 362 -13.45 -7.60 27.69
N TRP A 363 -12.76 -6.60 28.21
CA TRP A 363 -13.09 -5.20 28.08
C TRP A 363 -12.04 -4.55 27.17
N THR A 364 -12.47 -4.06 26.01
CA THR A 364 -11.61 -3.26 25.13
C THR A 364 -11.77 -1.79 25.50
N ILE A 365 -10.66 -1.11 25.73
CA ILE A 365 -10.62 0.25 26.25
C ILE A 365 -9.81 1.13 25.30
N VAL A 366 -10.29 2.34 25.00
CA VAL A 366 -9.55 3.36 24.24
C VAL A 366 -9.54 4.69 24.98
N ASN A 367 -8.47 5.45 24.81
CA ASN A 367 -8.36 6.82 25.31
C ASN A 367 -8.31 7.78 24.11
N ARG A 368 -9.38 8.56 23.90
CA ARG A 368 -9.45 9.56 22.82
C ARG A 368 -8.74 10.88 23.16
N ALA A 369 -8.24 11.04 24.38
CA ALA A 369 -7.45 12.19 24.79
C ALA A 369 -5.97 12.03 24.41
N GLU A 370 -5.26 13.15 24.33
CA GLU A 370 -3.81 13.21 24.07
C GLU A 370 -2.99 12.73 25.28
N GLU A 371 -3.50 12.99 26.48
CA GLU A 371 -2.83 12.66 27.73
C GLU A 371 -3.18 11.25 28.18
N GLU A 372 -2.25 10.63 28.89
CA GLU A 372 -2.49 9.37 29.57
C GLU A 372 -3.57 9.49 30.64
N TRP A 373 -4.39 8.45 30.76
CA TRP A 373 -5.39 8.32 31.82
C TRP A 373 -5.06 7.15 32.74
N THR A 374 -5.29 7.33 34.05
CA THR A 374 -5.12 6.29 35.07
C THR A 374 -6.30 6.32 36.03
N GLY A 375 -6.99 5.18 36.19
CA GLY A 375 -8.14 5.03 37.08
C GLY A 375 -8.84 3.67 36.88
N ASP A 376 -9.96 3.42 37.55
CA ASP A 376 -10.81 2.24 37.25
C ASP A 376 -11.73 2.57 36.05
N PRO A 377 -11.52 1.96 34.87
CA PRO A 377 -12.32 2.27 33.69
C PRO A 377 -13.73 1.68 33.79
N LEU A 378 -14.01 0.79 34.75
CA LEU A 378 -15.24 0.01 34.82
C LEU A 378 -16.15 0.51 35.95
N ALA A 379 -17.43 0.75 35.64
CA ALA A 379 -18.41 1.20 36.62
C ALA A 379 -18.78 0.12 37.65
N ALA A 380 -18.77 -1.15 37.23
CA ALA A 380 -19.13 -2.26 38.10
C ALA A 380 -17.90 -2.73 38.91
N PRO A 381 -18.01 -2.88 40.24
CA PRO A 381 -16.92 -3.42 41.04
C PRO A 381 -16.66 -4.88 40.67
N LEU A 382 -15.42 -5.33 40.84
CA LEU A 382 -15.05 -6.73 40.67
C LEU A 382 -15.85 -7.61 41.65
N PRO A 383 -16.61 -8.63 41.19
CA PRO A 383 -17.31 -9.54 42.09
C PRO A 383 -16.36 -10.22 43.10
N GLU A 384 -16.84 -10.48 44.30
CA GLU A 384 -16.03 -11.14 45.35
C GLU A 384 -15.52 -12.51 44.87
N GLY A 385 -14.19 -12.69 44.88
CA GLY A 385 -13.53 -13.89 44.35
C GLY A 385 -13.29 -13.88 42.83
N GLY A 386 -13.71 -12.82 42.13
CA GLY A 386 -13.36 -12.56 40.74
C GLY A 386 -11.92 -12.06 40.59
N ARG A 387 -11.41 -12.07 39.36
CA ARG A 387 -10.03 -11.64 39.05
C ARG A 387 -10.02 -10.77 37.80
N ARG A 388 -9.21 -9.72 37.81
CA ARG A 388 -8.96 -8.85 36.65
C ARG A 388 -7.49 -8.84 36.27
N PHE A 389 -7.23 -8.85 34.98
CA PHE A 389 -5.90 -8.79 34.39
C PHE A 389 -5.86 -7.71 33.33
N ASP A 390 -4.86 -6.84 33.36
CA ASP A 390 -4.54 -5.97 32.23
C ASP A 390 -3.77 -6.83 31.22
N VAL A 391 -4.48 -7.29 30.19
CA VAL A 391 -3.92 -8.18 29.16
C VAL A 391 -3.06 -7.43 28.14
N THR A 392 -3.08 -6.09 28.17
CA THR A 392 -2.19 -5.25 27.36
C THR A 392 -0.88 -4.91 28.07
N ALA A 393 -0.90 -4.77 29.40
CA ALA A 393 0.29 -4.52 30.23
C ALA A 393 0.90 -5.81 30.82
N GLY A 394 0.15 -6.90 30.84
CA GLY A 394 0.62 -8.19 31.37
C GLY A 394 0.60 -8.27 32.90
N THR A 395 -0.31 -7.57 33.55
CA THR A 395 -0.36 -7.44 35.02
C THR A 395 -1.71 -7.88 35.58
N VAL A 396 -1.73 -8.23 36.87
CA VAL A 396 -2.97 -8.39 37.63
C VAL A 396 -3.45 -6.99 38.02
N VAL A 397 -4.73 -6.68 37.77
CA VAL A 397 -5.30 -5.39 38.15
C VAL A 397 -5.47 -5.37 39.68
N ALA A 398 -5.06 -4.28 40.30
CA ALA A 398 -5.16 -4.10 41.74
C ALA A 398 -6.64 -4.07 42.20
N SER A 399 -6.86 -4.22 43.51
CA SER A 399 -8.21 -4.23 44.08
C SER A 399 -8.98 -2.91 43.90
N ASP A 400 -8.28 -1.81 43.64
CA ASP A 400 -8.87 -0.51 43.34
C ASP A 400 -9.26 -0.36 41.85
N GLY A 401 -9.05 -1.38 41.03
CA GLY A 401 -9.43 -1.41 39.62
C GLY A 401 -8.52 -0.61 38.70
N THR A 402 -7.44 -0.01 39.21
CA THR A 402 -6.63 0.95 38.45
C THR A 402 -5.98 0.34 37.22
N VAL A 403 -6.22 0.96 36.06
CA VAL A 403 -5.62 0.65 34.76
C VAL A 403 -5.04 1.93 34.16
N ARG A 404 -3.90 1.80 33.48
CA ARG A 404 -3.22 2.88 32.76
C ARG A 404 -3.54 2.78 31.27
N VAL A 405 -4.16 3.81 30.70
CA VAL A 405 -4.52 3.86 29.28
C VAL A 405 -3.72 5.00 28.62
N PRO A 406 -2.71 4.69 27.77
CA PRO A 406 -1.91 5.71 27.11
C PRO A 406 -2.75 6.70 26.32
N GLY A 407 -2.31 7.95 26.24
CA GLY A 407 -2.92 8.96 25.37
C GLY A 407 -2.96 8.50 23.92
N ARG A 408 -4.11 8.70 23.26
CA ARG A 408 -4.41 8.16 21.93
C ARG A 408 -4.20 6.65 21.79
N GLY A 409 -4.13 5.94 22.91
CA GLY A 409 -3.79 4.53 22.97
C GLY A 409 -4.99 3.64 23.26
N ILE A 410 -4.66 2.39 23.58
CA ILE A 410 -5.61 1.33 23.93
C ILE A 410 -5.16 0.61 25.19
N ALA A 411 -6.11 -0.02 25.88
CA ALA A 411 -5.89 -1.02 26.92
C ALA A 411 -6.91 -2.16 26.80
N GLY A 412 -6.61 -3.30 27.42
CA GLY A 412 -7.50 -4.45 27.48
C GLY A 412 -7.53 -5.06 28.88
N VAL A 413 -8.71 -5.27 29.42
CA VAL A 413 -8.89 -5.91 30.74
C VAL A 413 -9.65 -7.21 30.56
N LEU A 414 -9.08 -8.32 31.01
CA LEU A 414 -9.78 -9.59 31.13
C LEU A 414 -10.29 -9.76 32.55
N GLU A 415 -11.60 -9.91 32.71
CA GLU A 415 -12.26 -10.23 33.96
C GLU A 415 -12.74 -11.69 33.95
N LEU A 416 -12.38 -12.43 34.99
CA LEU A 416 -12.85 -13.78 35.27
C LEU A 416 -13.79 -13.76 36.46
N ALA A 417 -14.99 -14.30 36.26
CA ALA A 417 -15.98 -14.48 37.32
C ALA A 417 -15.45 -15.42 38.42
N PRO A 418 -16.00 -15.35 39.65
CA PRO A 418 -15.60 -16.24 40.74
C PRO A 418 -15.72 -17.71 40.34
N GLY A 419 -14.62 -18.45 40.45
CA GLY A 419 -14.56 -19.87 40.07
C GLY A 419 -14.49 -20.16 38.57
N ALA A 420 -14.39 -19.13 37.71
CA ALA A 420 -14.15 -19.33 36.28
C ALA A 420 -12.73 -19.88 36.03
N GLU A 421 -12.64 -20.85 35.12
CA GLU A 421 -11.37 -21.39 34.65
C GLU A 421 -10.57 -20.32 33.91
N GLU A 422 -9.24 -20.30 34.10
CA GLU A 422 -8.39 -19.42 33.33
C GLU A 422 -8.28 -19.90 31.89
N PRO A 423 -8.43 -19.02 30.89
CA PRO A 423 -8.14 -19.37 29.51
C PRO A 423 -6.69 -19.86 29.38
N VAL A 424 -6.49 -20.96 28.65
CA VAL A 424 -5.17 -21.60 28.49
C VAL A 424 -4.09 -20.68 27.92
N TRP A 425 -4.50 -19.67 27.15
CA TRP A 425 -3.61 -18.68 26.55
C TRP A 425 -3.23 -17.52 27.48
N LEU A 426 -3.89 -17.37 28.64
CA LEU A 426 -3.76 -16.18 29.48
C LEU A 426 -2.35 -16.00 30.03
N ALA A 427 -1.75 -17.07 30.56
CA ALA A 427 -0.42 -16.98 31.17
C ALA A 427 0.66 -16.53 30.17
N ASP A 428 0.65 -17.09 28.96
CA ASP A 428 1.59 -16.71 27.90
C ASP A 428 1.31 -15.30 27.37
N LEU A 429 0.03 -14.91 27.26
CA LEU A 429 -0.35 -13.55 26.90
C LEU A 429 0.19 -12.52 27.90
N LEU A 430 -0.02 -12.74 29.20
CA LEU A 430 0.45 -11.81 30.24
C LEU A 430 1.98 -11.71 30.26
N LYS A 431 2.67 -12.85 30.11
CA LYS A 431 4.14 -12.87 30.03
C LYS A 431 4.65 -12.07 28.82
N ALA A 432 4.06 -12.27 27.65
CA ALA A 432 4.44 -11.53 26.44
C ALA A 432 4.10 -10.04 26.54
N ALA A 433 2.98 -9.69 27.17
CA ALA A 433 2.58 -8.32 27.42
C ALA A 433 3.51 -7.59 28.41
N ALA A 434 3.89 -8.24 29.51
CA ALA A 434 4.82 -7.67 30.48
C ALA A 434 6.25 -7.47 29.92
N ALA A 435 6.62 -8.21 28.86
CA ALA A 435 7.90 -8.08 28.19
C ALA A 435 7.92 -6.97 27.11
N ASP A 436 6.77 -6.41 26.75
CA ASP A 436 6.65 -5.37 25.74
C ASP A 436 6.92 -4.00 26.36
N SER A 437 7.98 -3.31 25.93
CA SER A 437 8.32 -1.98 26.43
C SER A 437 7.34 -0.88 26.00
N GLY A 438 6.51 -1.12 24.98
CA GLY A 438 5.70 -0.09 24.34
C GLY A 438 6.53 1.06 23.74
N SER A 439 5.85 2.12 23.34
CA SER A 439 6.41 3.41 22.94
C SER A 439 5.31 4.47 22.93
N ASP A 440 5.64 5.71 23.30
CA ASP A 440 4.81 6.90 23.15
C ASP A 440 5.34 7.85 22.06
N ASP A 441 6.40 7.44 21.34
CA ASP A 441 7.05 8.25 20.32
C ASP A 441 6.22 8.30 19.03
N ALA A 442 5.53 9.42 18.85
CA ALA A 442 4.73 9.74 17.67
C ALA A 442 5.52 10.46 16.56
N ALA A 443 6.86 10.51 16.64
CA ALA A 443 7.66 11.16 15.61
C ALA A 443 7.55 10.41 14.28
N PHE A 444 7.37 11.18 13.20
CA PHE A 444 7.38 10.64 11.84
C PHE A 444 8.77 10.07 11.51
N PRO A 445 8.86 8.79 11.11
CA PRO A 445 10.14 8.15 10.80
C PRO A 445 10.64 8.61 9.43
N ALA A 446 11.09 9.86 9.29
CA ALA A 446 11.44 10.44 8.00
C ALA A 446 12.47 9.61 7.22
N ARG A 447 12.25 9.45 5.91
CA ARG A 447 13.19 8.88 4.96
C ARG A 447 13.35 9.80 3.76
N GLU A 448 14.60 9.98 3.34
CA GLU A 448 14.96 10.77 2.17
C GLU A 448 15.38 9.83 1.05
N ALA A 449 14.87 10.08 -0.16
CA ALA A 449 15.35 9.39 -1.36
C ALA A 449 16.72 9.95 -1.75
N VAL A 450 17.77 9.16 -1.54
CA VAL A 450 19.14 9.57 -1.84
C VAL A 450 19.49 9.22 -3.27
N ARG A 451 20.01 10.20 -4.03
CA ARG A 451 20.50 9.98 -5.39
C ARG A 451 21.79 9.14 -5.38
N VAL A 452 21.82 8.08 -6.17
CA VAL A 452 23.03 7.32 -6.47
C VAL A 452 23.91 8.14 -7.41
N VAL A 453 25.11 8.49 -6.96
CA VAL A 453 26.06 9.27 -7.75
C VAL A 453 26.86 8.33 -8.66
N PRO A 454 26.76 8.45 -10.01
CA PRO A 454 27.54 7.61 -10.91
C PRO A 454 29.03 7.97 -10.87
N ALA A 455 29.87 7.00 -11.23
CA ALA A 455 31.27 7.27 -11.52
C ALA A 455 31.42 8.15 -12.77
N VAL A 456 32.48 8.95 -12.81
CA VAL A 456 32.86 9.69 -14.02
C VAL A 456 33.22 8.72 -15.15
N SER A 457 32.91 9.11 -16.37
CA SER A 457 33.29 8.39 -17.58
C SER A 457 34.80 8.17 -17.68
N ALA A 458 35.20 7.00 -18.20
CA ALA A 458 36.60 6.62 -18.32
C ALA A 458 37.32 7.34 -19.48
N SER A 459 36.59 7.72 -20.53
CA SER A 459 37.11 8.48 -21.67
C SER A 459 36.60 9.92 -21.62
N ARG A 460 37.53 10.87 -21.80
CA ARG A 460 37.24 12.31 -21.88
C ARG A 460 36.99 12.83 -23.29
N LEU A 461 37.14 11.97 -24.30
CA LEU A 461 36.90 12.34 -25.70
C LEU A 461 35.42 12.38 -25.97
N ALA A 462 34.87 13.43 -26.59
CA ALA A 462 33.46 13.47 -26.94
C ALA A 462 33.02 12.22 -27.76
N PRO A 463 31.80 11.68 -27.55
CA PRO A 463 31.21 10.74 -28.50
C PRO A 463 31.12 11.40 -29.89
N GLY A 464 31.11 10.62 -30.98
CA GLY A 464 31.13 11.12 -32.36
C GLY A 464 30.20 12.33 -32.61
N GLU A 465 28.95 12.09 -32.97
CA GLU A 465 27.94 13.14 -32.96
C GLU A 465 27.43 13.33 -31.52
N ALA A 466 27.75 14.47 -30.91
CA ALA A 466 27.39 14.78 -29.53
C ALA A 466 27.13 16.27 -29.34
N VAL A 467 26.34 16.57 -28.32
CA VAL A 467 25.98 17.91 -27.87
C VAL A 467 26.71 18.21 -26.57
N ARG A 468 27.33 19.39 -26.47
CA ARG A 468 28.02 19.84 -25.26
C ARG A 468 27.06 20.55 -24.31
N VAL A 469 27.13 20.21 -23.03
CA VAL A 469 26.46 20.93 -21.94
C VAL A 469 27.55 21.53 -21.05
N ALA A 470 27.53 22.85 -20.93
CA ALA A 470 28.53 23.58 -20.15
C ALA A 470 28.27 23.43 -18.63
N PRO A 471 29.34 23.37 -17.81
CA PRO A 471 29.23 23.26 -16.36
C PRO A 471 28.59 24.49 -15.73
N GLY A 472 28.17 24.34 -14.48
CA GLY A 472 27.72 25.43 -13.63
C GLY A 472 26.28 25.29 -13.15
N ARG A 473 25.94 26.17 -12.21
CA ARG A 473 24.61 26.25 -11.61
C ARG A 473 23.60 26.81 -12.60
N ARG A 474 22.47 26.14 -12.71
CA ARG A 474 21.36 26.49 -13.59
C ARG A 474 20.07 26.34 -12.83
N THR A 475 19.07 27.04 -13.34
CA THR A 475 17.69 26.86 -12.92
C THR A 475 16.98 26.11 -14.05
N VAL A 476 16.45 24.93 -13.75
CA VAL A 476 15.83 24.05 -14.74
C VAL A 476 14.37 23.84 -14.36
N THR A 477 13.46 24.11 -15.30
CA THR A 477 12.04 23.79 -15.17
C THR A 477 11.81 22.33 -15.52
N VAL A 478 11.20 21.58 -14.61
CA VAL A 478 10.81 20.19 -14.80
C VAL A 478 9.30 20.08 -14.69
N THR A 479 8.70 19.38 -15.63
CA THR A 479 7.28 19.04 -15.59
C THR A 479 7.11 17.56 -15.33
N PHE A 480 6.04 17.17 -14.66
CA PHE A 480 5.73 15.77 -14.39
C PHE A 480 4.25 15.65 -14.05
N ARG A 481 3.69 14.44 -14.17
CA ARG A 481 2.36 14.16 -13.64
C ARG A 481 2.51 13.66 -12.21
N ARG A 482 1.91 14.35 -11.25
CA ARG A 482 1.96 13.96 -9.83
C ARG A 482 0.99 12.81 -9.59
N ARG A 483 1.54 11.62 -9.73
CA ARG A 483 0.89 10.36 -9.36
C ARG A 483 1.06 10.12 -7.87
N GLU A 484 0.38 9.09 -7.35
CA GLU A 484 0.52 8.67 -5.95
C GLU A 484 1.96 8.26 -5.61
N THR A 485 2.77 7.95 -6.61
CA THR A 485 4.21 7.70 -6.50
C THR A 485 5.04 8.93 -6.11
N GLY A 486 4.45 10.12 -6.06
CA GLY A 486 5.17 11.38 -5.84
C GLY A 486 6.20 11.66 -6.94
N PHE A 487 7.24 12.43 -6.60
CA PHE A 487 8.32 12.81 -7.53
C PHE A 487 9.71 12.41 -7.00
N TYR A 488 10.40 13.29 -6.25
CA TYR A 488 11.66 12.93 -5.58
C TYR A 488 11.48 12.60 -4.10
N GLN A 489 10.94 13.54 -3.34
CA GLN A 489 10.89 13.50 -1.88
C GLN A 489 9.46 13.59 -1.36
N GLY A 490 9.21 12.87 -0.26
CA GLY A 490 7.99 12.99 0.53
C GLY A 490 6.74 12.44 -0.15
N ALA A 491 5.70 12.27 0.67
CA ALA A 491 4.41 11.83 0.18
C ALA A 491 3.63 12.97 -0.48
N PRO A 492 2.97 12.72 -1.63
CA PRO A 492 2.26 13.77 -2.37
C PRO A 492 0.99 14.28 -1.68
N TYR A 493 0.43 13.51 -0.73
CA TYR A 493 -0.89 13.74 -0.13
C TYR A 493 -0.88 13.64 1.42
N VAL A 494 0.20 14.09 2.07
CA VAL A 494 0.37 14.02 3.54
C VAL A 494 -0.86 14.57 4.29
N GLU A 495 -1.42 13.74 5.18
CA GLU A 495 -2.64 14.00 5.96
C GLU A 495 -3.94 14.23 5.15
N GLU A 496 -3.93 14.07 3.83
CA GLU A 496 -5.17 14.12 3.05
C GLU A 496 -6.04 12.90 3.34
N TRP A 497 -7.31 13.15 3.63
CA TRP A 497 -8.34 12.15 3.89
C TRP A 497 -8.50 11.19 2.71
N LYS A 498 -8.72 11.73 1.51
CA LYS A 498 -8.70 10.97 0.25
C LYS A 498 -8.27 11.90 -0.89
N PRO A 499 -7.16 11.64 -1.59
CA PRO A 499 -6.82 12.38 -2.79
C PRO A 499 -7.78 12.01 -3.91
N LEU A 500 -8.35 13.03 -4.56
CA LEU A 500 -9.29 12.89 -5.68
C LEU A 500 -8.90 13.84 -6.83
N PRO A 501 -9.34 13.58 -8.07
CA PRO A 501 -9.24 14.56 -9.14
C PRO A 501 -9.90 15.90 -8.72
N PRO A 502 -9.36 17.05 -9.14
CA PRO A 502 -8.24 17.21 -10.05
C PRO A 502 -6.86 17.09 -9.38
N ARG A 503 -6.75 16.92 -8.06
CA ARG A 503 -5.43 16.84 -7.36
C ARG A 503 -4.73 15.50 -7.59
N LEU A 504 -5.50 14.43 -7.73
CA LEU A 504 -5.01 13.11 -8.09
C LEU A 504 -4.60 13.14 -9.57
N HIS A 505 -3.33 12.79 -9.85
CA HIS A 505 -2.78 12.70 -11.20
C HIS A 505 -2.72 14.03 -11.98
N ASP A 506 -2.61 15.17 -11.30
CA ASP A 506 -2.43 16.45 -11.98
C ASP A 506 -1.02 16.66 -12.55
N ASP A 507 -0.97 17.45 -13.62
CA ASP A 507 0.28 17.95 -14.16
C ASP A 507 0.87 19.01 -13.21
N ARG A 508 2.18 18.87 -12.96
CA ARG A 508 2.97 19.75 -12.09
C ARG A 508 4.17 20.29 -12.84
N GLU A 509 4.60 21.46 -12.38
CA GLU A 509 5.81 22.13 -12.80
C GLU A 509 6.60 22.54 -11.56
N GLU A 510 7.88 22.20 -11.54
CA GLU A 510 8.82 22.60 -10.51
C GLU A 510 10.06 23.24 -11.13
N THR A 511 10.62 24.22 -10.42
CA THR A 511 11.85 24.91 -10.82
C THR A 511 12.95 24.52 -9.85
N LEU A 512 13.95 23.78 -10.35
CA LEU A 512 14.99 23.18 -9.54
C LEU A 512 16.34 23.87 -9.77
N PRO A 513 17.09 24.19 -8.70
CA PRO A 513 18.50 24.53 -8.82
C PRO A 513 19.29 23.25 -9.14
N VAL A 514 19.98 23.24 -10.27
CA VAL A 514 20.78 22.12 -10.75
C VAL A 514 22.22 22.57 -10.90
N ASP A 515 23.16 21.74 -10.46
CA ASP A 515 24.59 21.99 -10.65
C ASP A 515 25.18 20.97 -11.61
N ILE A 516 25.53 21.43 -12.82
CA ILE A 516 26.25 20.61 -13.79
C ILE A 516 27.73 20.63 -13.40
N ARG A 517 28.15 19.55 -12.72
CA ARG A 517 29.45 19.46 -12.04
C ARG A 517 30.67 19.68 -12.95
N GLY A 518 30.57 19.33 -14.23
CA GLY A 518 31.66 19.45 -15.20
C GLY A 518 31.12 19.55 -16.63
N PRO A 519 31.95 19.99 -17.60
CA PRO A 519 31.56 19.97 -19.00
C PRO A 519 31.26 18.52 -19.42
N VAL A 520 30.15 18.29 -20.13
CA VAL A 520 29.74 16.96 -20.55
C VAL A 520 29.31 16.98 -22.01
N ALA A 521 29.67 15.95 -22.77
CA ALA A 521 29.18 15.70 -24.13
C ALA A 521 28.15 14.56 -24.09
N VAL A 522 26.90 14.88 -24.38
CA VAL A 522 25.78 13.93 -24.47
C VAL A 522 25.62 13.49 -25.93
N ALA A 523 25.51 12.19 -26.19
CA ALA A 523 25.36 11.67 -27.55
C ALA A 523 24.11 12.24 -28.25
N ALA A 524 24.27 12.65 -29.50
CA ALA A 524 23.24 13.27 -30.32
C ALA A 524 22.05 12.36 -30.59
N ARG A 525 22.23 11.03 -30.57
CA ARG A 525 21.21 9.99 -30.83
C ARG A 525 21.32 8.84 -29.82
N GLU A 526 20.23 8.08 -29.61
CA GLU A 526 20.23 6.85 -28.79
C GLU A 526 21.23 5.80 -29.30
N VAL A 527 21.64 4.90 -28.40
CA VAL A 527 22.43 3.71 -28.77
C VAL A 527 21.56 2.81 -29.65
N THR A 528 22.12 2.32 -30.75
CA THR A 528 21.37 1.46 -31.68
C THR A 528 21.42 -0.01 -31.32
N VAL A 529 20.45 -0.76 -31.84
CA VAL A 529 20.45 -2.23 -31.79
C VAL A 529 21.77 -2.80 -32.33
N ASN A 530 22.25 -2.34 -33.49
CA ASN A 530 23.52 -2.82 -34.06
C ASN A 530 24.73 -2.50 -33.16
N ALA A 531 24.82 -1.28 -32.63
CA ALA A 531 25.91 -0.91 -31.73
C ALA A 531 25.92 -1.80 -30.47
N TYR A 532 24.75 -2.09 -29.92
CA TYR A 532 24.61 -2.98 -28.78
C TYR A 532 24.95 -4.45 -29.12
N ARG A 533 24.59 -4.95 -30.31
CA ARG A 533 24.99 -6.29 -30.79
C ARG A 533 26.52 -6.42 -30.92
N ILE A 534 27.20 -5.36 -31.36
CA ILE A 534 28.67 -5.30 -31.39
C ILE A 534 29.23 -5.42 -29.97
N PHE A 535 28.67 -4.68 -29.01
CA PHE A 535 29.04 -4.81 -27.59
C PHE A 535 28.91 -6.25 -27.09
N LEU A 536 27.76 -6.89 -27.32
CA LEU A 536 27.52 -8.27 -26.90
C LEU A 536 28.53 -9.24 -27.52
N THR A 537 28.79 -9.09 -28.82
CA THR A 537 29.75 -9.94 -29.55
C THR A 537 31.18 -9.73 -29.05
N ALA A 538 31.57 -8.48 -28.79
CA ALA A 538 32.93 -8.13 -28.39
C ALA A 538 33.25 -8.52 -26.94
N THR A 539 32.26 -8.52 -26.05
CA THR A 539 32.46 -8.71 -24.60
C THR A 539 31.97 -10.05 -24.08
N GLY A 540 31.05 -10.72 -24.80
CA GLY A 540 30.33 -11.88 -24.29
C GLY A 540 29.40 -11.54 -23.12
N TYR A 541 29.00 -10.27 -22.98
CA TYR A 541 28.16 -9.79 -21.88
C TYR A 541 26.87 -10.60 -21.76
N ARG A 542 26.57 -11.01 -20.52
CA ARG A 542 25.27 -11.53 -20.12
C ARG A 542 24.80 -10.78 -18.89
N PRO A 543 23.53 -10.34 -18.85
CA PRO A 543 22.99 -9.72 -17.65
C PRO A 543 22.92 -10.73 -16.50
N GLN A 544 22.93 -10.25 -15.26
CA GLN A 544 22.73 -11.10 -14.07
C GLN A 544 21.40 -11.87 -14.14
N THR A 545 20.37 -11.23 -14.69
CA THR A 545 19.07 -11.83 -14.96
C THR A 545 18.77 -11.71 -16.44
N GLU A 546 18.51 -12.81 -17.15
CA GLU A 546 18.23 -12.82 -18.59
C GLU A 546 16.76 -12.51 -18.95
N HIS A 547 15.85 -12.55 -17.97
CA HIS A 547 14.42 -12.32 -18.18
C HIS A 547 14.15 -10.98 -18.88
N ARG A 548 13.41 -10.99 -20.00
CA ARG A 548 13.09 -9.84 -20.87
C ARG A 548 14.30 -9.10 -21.47
N PHE A 549 15.50 -9.66 -21.39
CA PHE A 549 16.66 -9.04 -22.00
C PHE A 549 16.47 -8.92 -23.53
N LEU A 550 16.60 -7.69 -24.03
CA LEU A 550 16.42 -7.30 -25.43
C LEU A 550 14.99 -7.44 -25.98
N CYS A 551 13.97 -7.49 -25.13
CA CYS A 551 12.58 -7.50 -25.57
C CYS A 551 12.25 -6.28 -26.46
N GLY A 552 11.59 -6.52 -27.59
CA GLY A 552 11.24 -5.48 -28.57
C GLY A 552 12.34 -5.19 -29.59
N THR A 553 13.44 -5.95 -29.59
CA THR A 553 14.54 -5.80 -30.57
C THR A 553 14.62 -6.93 -31.60
N GLU A 554 13.76 -7.94 -31.47
CA GLU A 554 13.75 -9.15 -32.30
C GLU A 554 13.52 -8.83 -33.78
N GLU A 555 12.63 -7.88 -34.06
CA GLU A 555 12.29 -7.41 -35.41
C GLU A 555 12.74 -5.97 -35.68
N ALA A 556 13.53 -5.39 -34.76
CA ALA A 556 13.94 -3.99 -34.86
C ALA A 556 15.04 -3.78 -35.90
N ASP A 557 14.97 -2.63 -36.59
CA ASP A 557 16.01 -2.17 -37.51
C ASP A 557 17.35 -1.93 -36.77
N ASP A 558 18.47 -2.17 -37.47
CA ASP A 558 19.82 -2.04 -36.91
C ASP A 558 20.14 -0.60 -36.42
N HIS A 559 19.45 0.40 -36.97
CA HIS A 559 19.56 1.81 -36.60
C HIS A 559 18.48 2.28 -35.63
N ALA A 560 17.50 1.44 -35.27
CA ALA A 560 16.53 1.70 -34.21
C ALA A 560 17.24 1.78 -32.84
N PRO A 561 16.68 2.48 -31.85
CA PRO A 561 17.23 2.46 -30.50
C PRO A 561 17.18 1.04 -29.92
N VAL A 562 18.22 0.64 -29.20
CA VAL A 562 18.17 -0.61 -28.43
C VAL A 562 17.21 -0.47 -27.25
N THR A 563 16.37 -1.47 -27.04
CA THR A 563 15.36 -1.54 -25.97
C THR A 563 15.44 -2.87 -25.24
N GLY A 564 14.59 -3.08 -24.23
CA GLY A 564 14.63 -4.31 -23.42
C GLY A 564 15.90 -4.46 -22.59
N VAL A 565 16.54 -3.34 -22.24
CA VAL A 565 17.74 -3.29 -21.40
C VAL A 565 17.41 -2.62 -20.08
N SER A 566 17.96 -3.13 -18.98
CA SER A 566 17.85 -2.51 -17.66
C SER A 566 18.81 -1.32 -17.55
N LEU A 567 18.68 -0.53 -16.49
CA LEU A 567 19.65 0.52 -16.16
C LEU A 567 21.07 -0.05 -16.00
N ALA A 568 21.21 -1.24 -15.42
CA ALA A 568 22.49 -1.92 -15.26
C ALA A 568 23.08 -2.38 -16.61
N ASP A 569 22.24 -2.87 -17.52
CA ASP A 569 22.65 -3.29 -18.87
C ASP A 569 23.12 -2.08 -19.71
N ALA A 570 22.41 -0.95 -19.59
CA ALA A 570 22.77 0.31 -20.23
C ALA A 570 24.11 0.85 -19.69
N ARG A 571 24.32 0.78 -18.37
CA ARG A 571 25.59 1.13 -17.71
C ARG A 571 26.74 0.24 -18.17
N ALA A 572 26.51 -1.07 -18.33
CA ALA A 572 27.52 -2.00 -18.81
C ALA A 572 28.00 -1.64 -20.24
N TYR A 573 27.07 -1.35 -21.15
CA TYR A 573 27.40 -0.86 -22.49
C TYR A 573 28.14 0.48 -22.43
N ALA A 574 27.64 1.43 -21.66
CA ALA A 574 28.26 2.76 -21.54
C ALA A 574 29.69 2.66 -21.02
N SER A 575 29.93 1.85 -19.98
CA SER A 575 31.25 1.60 -19.43
C SER A 575 32.20 0.97 -20.46
N TRP A 576 31.72 0.01 -21.25
CA TRP A 576 32.51 -0.63 -22.32
C TRP A 576 33.02 0.38 -23.36
N VAL A 577 32.19 1.36 -23.73
CA VAL A 577 32.61 2.46 -24.64
C VAL A 577 33.31 3.61 -23.91
N GLY A 578 33.67 3.44 -22.63
CA GLY A 578 34.35 4.45 -21.81
C GLY A 578 33.47 5.66 -21.45
N ALA A 579 32.15 5.51 -21.45
CA ALA A 579 31.15 6.53 -21.16
C ALA A 579 30.34 6.19 -19.89
N ARG A 580 29.38 7.05 -19.57
CA ARG A 580 28.28 6.81 -18.61
C ARG A 580 26.94 7.16 -19.28
N LEU A 581 25.81 6.99 -18.61
CA LEU A 581 24.56 7.60 -19.08
C LEU A 581 24.56 9.10 -18.70
N PRO A 582 23.88 9.98 -19.45
CA PRO A 582 23.60 11.34 -18.97
C PRO A 582 22.70 11.25 -17.74
N ASP A 583 22.82 12.20 -16.81
CA ASP A 583 21.71 12.41 -15.89
C ASP A 583 20.54 13.13 -16.55
N GLU A 584 19.39 13.18 -15.88
CA GLU A 584 18.19 13.71 -16.49
C GLU A 584 18.28 15.20 -16.86
N PHE A 585 19.08 15.96 -16.13
CA PHE A 585 19.25 17.40 -16.37
C PHE A 585 20.25 17.65 -17.49
N GLU A 586 21.35 16.88 -17.54
CA GLU A 586 22.25 16.86 -18.68
C GLU A 586 21.51 16.47 -19.97
N TRP A 587 20.65 15.46 -19.91
CA TRP A 587 19.80 15.06 -21.03
C TRP A 587 18.88 16.21 -21.45
N GLN A 588 18.18 16.83 -20.50
CA GLN A 588 17.26 17.93 -20.77
C GLN A 588 17.97 19.14 -21.37
N LEU A 589 19.11 19.54 -20.81
CA LEU A 589 19.90 20.66 -21.33
C LEU A 589 20.50 20.37 -22.70
N ALA A 590 20.97 19.14 -22.93
CA ALA A 590 21.46 18.73 -24.24
C ALA A 590 20.36 18.75 -25.30
N SER A 591 19.14 18.34 -24.95
CA SER A 591 18.01 18.33 -25.88
C SER A 591 17.56 19.70 -26.37
N ALA A 592 17.94 20.77 -25.65
CA ALA A 592 17.67 22.15 -26.05
C ALA A 592 18.70 22.70 -27.06
N GLN A 593 19.76 21.96 -27.38
CA GLN A 593 20.83 22.41 -28.27
C GLN A 593 20.64 21.89 -29.69
N PRO A 594 21.16 22.60 -30.71
CA PRO A 594 21.21 22.10 -32.08
C PRO A 594 21.95 20.76 -32.18
N GLY A 595 21.42 19.85 -33.01
CA GLY A 595 22.03 18.54 -33.25
C GLY A 595 21.59 17.44 -32.29
N PHE A 596 20.74 17.72 -31.30
CA PHE A 596 20.07 16.68 -30.54
C PHE A 596 18.92 16.08 -31.35
N GLU A 597 18.97 14.78 -31.62
CA GLU A 597 18.01 14.07 -32.47
C GLU A 597 17.54 12.78 -31.83
N ARG A 598 16.24 12.46 -31.94
CA ARG A 598 15.67 11.21 -31.44
C ARG A 598 15.53 10.19 -32.53
N ARG A 599 15.92 8.94 -32.25
CA ARG A 599 15.68 7.81 -33.15
C ARG A 599 14.19 7.42 -33.16
N THR A 600 13.81 6.69 -34.21
CA THR A 600 12.48 6.12 -34.40
C THR A 600 12.56 4.59 -34.28
N PRO A 601 11.61 3.92 -33.59
CA PRO A 601 10.55 4.54 -32.79
C PRO A 601 11.13 5.31 -31.60
N ALA A 602 10.46 6.39 -31.20
CA ALA A 602 10.89 7.18 -30.06
C ALA A 602 10.73 6.36 -28.77
N VAL A 603 11.76 6.36 -27.91
CA VAL A 603 11.79 5.61 -26.65
C VAL A 603 12.09 6.52 -25.47
N TRP A 604 11.61 6.12 -24.29
CA TRP A 604 12.10 6.66 -23.02
C TRP A 604 13.60 6.44 -22.94
N ASN A 605 14.32 7.37 -22.31
CA ASN A 605 15.75 7.25 -22.08
C ASN A 605 16.02 6.97 -20.61
N TRP A 606 16.73 5.88 -20.31
CA TRP A 606 17.40 5.71 -19.02
C TRP A 606 18.36 6.89 -18.76
N THR A 607 18.46 7.32 -17.51
CA THR A 607 19.38 8.36 -17.07
C THR A 607 20.10 7.95 -15.78
N GLU A 608 21.26 8.56 -15.49
CA GLU A 608 21.95 8.43 -14.18
C GLU A 608 21.28 9.26 -13.06
N SER A 609 19.96 9.16 -12.97
CA SER A 609 19.14 9.75 -11.90
C SER A 609 18.45 8.65 -11.10
N GLU A 610 19.23 7.64 -10.68
CA GLU A 610 18.76 6.59 -9.75
C GLU A 610 18.71 7.11 -8.32
N HIS A 611 17.65 6.76 -7.58
CA HIS A 611 17.42 7.13 -6.19
C HIS A 611 16.94 5.93 -5.37
N SER A 612 17.25 5.92 -4.08
CA SER A 612 16.74 4.95 -3.10
C SER A 612 16.54 5.60 -1.74
N ASP A 613 15.44 5.27 -1.06
CA ASP A 613 15.17 5.63 0.34
C ASP A 613 15.35 4.43 1.31
N GLY A 614 15.90 3.32 0.78
CA GLY A 614 16.05 2.04 1.48
C GLY A 614 14.79 1.18 1.54
N VAL A 615 13.69 1.62 0.92
CA VAL A 615 12.43 0.86 0.77
C VAL A 615 11.99 0.85 -0.69
N THR A 616 12.12 1.96 -1.40
CA THR A 616 11.80 2.10 -2.82
C THR A 616 13.03 2.57 -3.59
N ARG A 617 13.28 1.91 -4.73
CA ARG A 617 14.29 2.29 -5.71
C ARG A 617 13.66 2.74 -7.02
N PHE A 618 14.13 3.85 -7.59
CA PHE A 618 13.60 4.40 -8.84
C PHE A 618 14.65 5.13 -9.66
N ALA A 619 14.37 5.36 -10.95
CA ALA A 619 15.15 6.24 -11.82
C ALA A 619 14.24 7.24 -12.54
N MET A 620 14.82 8.36 -12.98
CA MET A 620 14.09 9.36 -13.77
C MET A 620 14.27 9.11 -15.27
N LEU A 621 13.16 8.92 -15.98
CA LEU A 621 13.15 8.74 -17.43
C LEU A 621 12.86 10.06 -18.16
N LYS A 622 13.43 10.22 -19.36
CA LYS A 622 13.24 11.41 -20.20
C LYS A 622 12.82 11.08 -21.62
N GLY A 623 12.12 12.03 -22.25
CA GLY A 623 11.80 12.04 -23.68
C GLY A 623 10.47 11.39 -24.09
N GLY A 624 9.86 10.54 -23.25
CA GLY A 624 8.64 9.82 -23.64
C GLY A 624 8.89 8.70 -24.65
N SER A 625 7.86 7.94 -24.99
CA SER A 625 7.91 6.85 -25.99
C SER A 625 6.79 6.97 -27.02
N GLU A 626 6.93 6.37 -28.20
CA GLU A 626 5.79 6.23 -29.12
C GLU A 626 4.67 5.37 -28.53
N HIS A 627 5.02 4.41 -27.66
CA HIS A 627 4.04 3.64 -26.90
C HIS A 627 3.22 4.54 -25.96
N ARG A 628 1.91 4.31 -25.91
CA ARG A 628 0.97 4.93 -24.96
C ARG A 628 -0.25 4.02 -24.74
N SER A 629 -0.44 3.59 -23.51
CA SER A 629 -1.72 2.99 -23.07
C SER A 629 -2.72 4.08 -22.72
N GLU A 630 -3.99 3.88 -23.10
CA GLU A 630 -5.09 4.84 -22.90
C GLU A 630 -6.28 4.17 -22.21
N GLY A 631 -7.24 4.95 -21.70
CA GLY A 631 -8.46 4.43 -21.07
C GLY A 631 -8.46 4.41 -19.54
N SER A 632 -7.32 4.65 -18.91
CA SER A 632 -7.20 4.84 -17.46
C SER A 632 -6.11 5.87 -17.13
N ASP A 633 -6.38 6.74 -16.15
CA ASP A 633 -5.41 7.71 -15.65
C ASP A 633 -4.32 7.06 -14.78
N TRP A 634 -4.50 5.81 -14.34
CA TRP A 634 -3.50 5.08 -13.56
C TRP A 634 -2.36 4.51 -14.40
N TYR A 635 -2.49 4.47 -15.73
CA TYR A 635 -1.38 4.06 -16.58
C TYR A 635 -0.18 4.97 -16.43
N THR A 636 1.01 4.37 -16.52
CA THR A 636 2.28 5.09 -16.62
C THR A 636 2.23 6.03 -17.81
N ASP A 637 2.83 7.20 -17.66
CA ASP A 637 2.91 8.16 -18.74
C ASP A 637 3.58 7.54 -19.98
N GLY A 638 2.86 7.53 -21.10
CA GLY A 638 3.37 7.21 -22.43
C GLY A 638 3.38 8.43 -23.35
N GLY A 639 3.58 8.21 -24.64
CA GLY A 639 3.64 9.25 -25.66
C GLY A 639 4.97 10.01 -25.66
N VAL A 640 5.32 10.61 -26.80
CA VAL A 640 6.49 11.48 -26.92
C VAL A 640 6.28 12.71 -26.03
N ARG A 641 7.23 12.99 -25.14
CA ARG A 641 7.13 14.07 -24.15
C ARG A 641 8.11 15.21 -24.43
N PRO A 642 7.78 16.45 -24.04
CA PRO A 642 8.71 17.56 -24.13
C PRO A 642 9.93 17.31 -23.23
N PRO A 643 11.09 17.91 -23.51
CA PRO A 643 12.28 17.70 -22.70
C PRO A 643 12.18 18.02 -21.22
N SER A 644 11.30 18.96 -20.85
CA SER A 644 11.05 19.30 -19.45
C SER A 644 10.37 18.18 -18.68
N PHE A 645 9.68 17.25 -19.36
CA PHE A 645 8.94 16.20 -18.69
C PHE A 645 9.88 15.15 -18.08
N SER A 646 9.69 14.80 -16.81
CA SER A 646 10.38 13.71 -16.12
C SER A 646 9.37 12.68 -15.62
N LEU A 647 9.68 11.40 -15.80
CA LEU A 647 8.90 10.28 -15.27
C LEU A 647 9.69 9.58 -14.17
N LYS A 648 9.15 9.53 -12.95
CA LYS A 648 9.63 8.63 -11.88
C LYS A 648 9.27 7.19 -12.27
N TYR A 649 10.27 6.35 -12.51
CA TYR A 649 10.07 4.95 -12.87
C TYR A 649 10.66 4.03 -11.80
N LEU A 650 9.81 3.23 -11.15
CA LEU A 650 10.25 2.30 -10.10
C LEU A 650 11.06 1.16 -10.70
N LEU A 651 12.17 0.81 -10.06
CA LEU A 651 13.02 -0.30 -10.50
C LEU A 651 12.50 -1.57 -9.84
N ALA A 652 11.85 -2.43 -10.62
CA ALA A 652 11.25 -3.66 -10.13
C ALA A 652 12.27 -4.78 -9.82
N GLY A 653 13.38 -4.82 -10.57
CA GLY A 653 14.33 -5.92 -10.49
C GLY A 653 13.86 -7.17 -11.24
N LEU A 654 14.72 -8.18 -11.26
CA LEU A 654 14.56 -9.44 -12.01
C LEU A 654 14.34 -9.23 -13.52
N GLY A 655 14.69 -8.06 -14.06
CA GLY A 655 14.45 -7.71 -15.46
C GLY A 655 13.00 -7.30 -15.76
N VAL A 656 12.12 -7.22 -14.77
CA VAL A 656 10.71 -6.81 -14.94
C VAL A 656 10.62 -5.35 -15.40
N GLU A 657 11.57 -4.51 -15.00
CA GLU A 657 11.71 -3.11 -15.43
C GLU A 657 12.14 -2.94 -16.88
N ARG A 658 12.57 -4.01 -17.56
CA ARG A 658 12.90 -3.97 -18.99
C ARG A 658 11.63 -3.83 -19.82
N SER A 659 11.66 -2.86 -20.73
CA SER A 659 10.55 -2.54 -21.60
C SER A 659 11.03 -2.30 -23.03
N ALA A 660 10.18 -2.68 -23.99
CA ALA A 660 10.37 -2.38 -25.40
C ALA A 660 10.26 -0.87 -25.71
N ALA A 661 9.80 -0.06 -24.75
CA ALA A 661 9.65 1.39 -24.87
C ALA A 661 10.77 2.20 -24.19
N ILE A 662 11.78 1.55 -23.62
CA ILE A 662 12.89 2.21 -22.93
C ILE A 662 14.23 1.83 -23.58
N GLY A 663 14.95 2.85 -24.06
CA GLY A 663 16.34 2.77 -24.51
C GLY A 663 17.22 3.74 -23.74
N PHE A 664 18.36 4.14 -24.31
CA PHE A 664 19.29 5.04 -23.64
C PHE A 664 20.27 5.75 -24.59
N ARG A 665 20.95 6.74 -24.03
CA ARG A 665 22.08 7.48 -24.64
C ARG A 665 23.28 7.41 -23.72
N ILE A 666 24.44 7.72 -24.27
CA ILE A 666 25.68 7.85 -23.51
C ILE A 666 26.08 9.32 -23.35
N ALA A 667 26.83 9.60 -22.31
CA ALA A 667 27.48 10.87 -22.04
C ALA A 667 28.94 10.65 -21.62
N ARG A 668 29.81 11.59 -21.99
CA ARG A 668 31.21 11.61 -21.55
C ARG A 668 31.52 12.94 -20.91
N ASP A 669 32.10 12.87 -19.73
CA ASP A 669 32.64 14.01 -18.99
C ASP A 669 33.88 14.49 -19.72
N LEU A 670 34.00 15.80 -19.91
CA LEU A 670 35.10 16.44 -20.63
C LEU A 670 36.10 17.05 -19.63
N ASP A 671 37.30 17.35 -20.10
CA ASP A 671 38.28 18.10 -19.29
C ASP A 671 37.92 19.59 -19.24
N GLU A 672 38.29 20.29 -18.17
CA GLU A 672 38.01 21.73 -18.02
C GLU A 672 38.71 22.60 -19.08
N SER A 673 39.79 22.10 -19.70
CA SER A 673 40.50 22.76 -20.81
C SER A 673 39.74 22.70 -22.14
N ASP A 674 38.72 21.85 -22.23
CA ASP A 674 37.87 21.65 -23.41
C ASP A 674 36.65 22.59 -23.43
N ARG A 675 36.71 23.70 -22.66
CA ARG A 675 35.77 24.82 -22.76
C ARG A 675 35.75 25.31 -24.19
N ASP A 676 34.55 25.43 -24.75
CA ASP A 676 34.33 25.96 -26.09
C ASP A 676 35.03 27.34 -26.21
N PRO A 677 36.07 27.50 -27.04
CA PRO A 677 36.76 28.77 -27.17
C PRO A 677 35.88 29.89 -27.76
N LEU A 678 34.64 29.58 -28.16
CA LEU A 678 33.69 30.51 -28.76
C LEU A 678 32.51 30.91 -27.84
N GLY A 679 32.42 30.41 -26.62
CA GLY A 679 31.27 30.63 -25.72
C GLY A 679 31.24 31.92 -24.90
N ASP A 680 32.37 32.62 -24.71
CA ASP A 680 32.48 33.82 -23.85
C ASP A 680 32.28 35.15 -24.61
N LYS A 681 31.52 35.15 -25.71
CA LYS A 681 31.04 36.39 -26.35
C LYS A 681 29.55 36.30 -26.68
N ALA A 682 28.71 36.48 -25.67
CA ALA A 682 27.37 37.06 -25.80
C ALA A 682 26.97 37.75 -24.49
#